data_AF-A0A4Q8AJ42-F1
#
_entry.id   AF-A0A4Q8AJ42-F1
#
_cell.length_a   1.000
_cell.length_b   1.000
_cell.length_c   1.000
_cell.angle_alpha   90.00
_cell.angle_beta   90.00
_cell.angle_gamma   90.00
#
_symmetry.space_group_name_H-M   'P 1'
#
loop_
_entity.id
_entity.type
_entity.pdbx_description
1 polymer ?
#
loop_
_entity_poly.entity_id
_entity_poly.type
_entity_poly.pdbx_seq_one_letter_code
_entity_poly.pdbx_strand_id
1 'polypeptide(L)'
;MLAVLSPGTELRRFRKGVMPKVAVAVLLFIPLIYGALYLWAFWAPTDELKNLPVALVNEDVGAVNDGERITAGTDVVDNLVEGHDLDWQVTDAADASRGVAAGDYYFSVTIPENFSANAISVGTDTPESATVEVDFNDSNNFLASTLGGSAMTVLRDSVAVELGAQTADALLVGLNDAGDGIRSAADGATTLADGLVTAHDGAGKLIVGLGSLADGAVSLDDGAAQLADGASTLSGGLAALNSGSATLAEKSGELSAGAATLAGGMQAAADGAATLSEKSQQLTGGATALADGTAALAAGTGQVAGSVDQLLAAMQAAPAGTPASAFLPSVQQLQAGASELNTQTGAAAAQVKGYAGLSAQFTAGVGELSGKLTAGAPGAQQLAAGAAQLSDGAGQLASGVSTAASGAGSLSAGAAALSAGTGTLVDGSSQLVAGGSALNDGAAQLADGSRELADKLGEGGDAVPVMSDSDIETKAGVFAEPVVLDQSWQNEAKSFGEGFAPFFIALATFVGALITWLILRALPARALAAGASGIRAVMTGFLPAVAIGLGQVIIMMLVLVYGIGLEPVYWLATSAFIYLATLTFLALQQMFIILLGTAAGRVVSLVLLMLMLSSSGGTYPVETTPEFFQALHPWMPASYVVSGLRELITGGVDSRLWLSVLVLVGILVGSLAISAWSAGKQRMWTVARLHPELSI
;
A
#
# COMPACT_ATOMS: atom_id res chain seq x y z
N MET A 1 -76.31 60.36 -0.40
CA MET A 1 -76.42 60.01 -1.83
C MET A 1 -75.03 59.94 -2.42
N LEU A 2 -74.47 58.74 -2.54
CA LEU A 2 -73.20 58.53 -3.24
C LEU A 2 -73.48 58.61 -4.74
N ALA A 3 -72.86 59.58 -5.42
CA ALA A 3 -72.97 59.84 -6.87
C ALA A 3 -72.41 58.70 -7.77
N VAL A 4 -72.25 57.50 -7.21
CA VAL A 4 -71.60 56.33 -7.84
C VAL A 4 -72.60 55.47 -8.64
N LEU A 5 -73.92 55.70 -8.50
CA LEU A 5 -74.98 54.90 -9.14
C LEU A 5 -75.77 55.61 -10.24
N SER A 6 -75.17 56.59 -10.94
CA SER A 6 -75.69 57.07 -12.24
C SER A 6 -74.71 56.72 -13.37
N PRO A 7 -74.66 55.48 -13.87
CA PRO A 7 -73.75 55.09 -14.96
C PRO A 7 -74.25 55.55 -16.34
N GLY A 8 -75.14 56.53 -16.39
CA GLY A 8 -76.09 56.70 -17.49
C GLY A 8 -75.84 57.86 -18.45
N THR A 9 -75.06 58.88 -18.10
CA THR A 9 -75.01 60.12 -18.92
C THR A 9 -73.78 60.18 -19.82
N GLU A 10 -72.59 59.86 -19.29
CA GLU A 10 -71.33 59.89 -20.04
C GLU A 10 -71.18 58.67 -20.98
N LEU A 11 -71.39 57.44 -20.48
CA LEU A 11 -71.23 56.20 -21.28
C LEU A 11 -72.26 56.05 -22.42
N ARG A 12 -73.42 56.73 -22.34
CA ARG A 12 -74.43 56.71 -23.41
C ARG A 12 -73.95 57.39 -24.69
N ARG A 13 -73.01 58.34 -24.62
CA ARG A 13 -72.46 59.02 -25.81
C ARG A 13 -71.71 58.06 -26.74
N PHE A 14 -71.16 56.98 -26.19
CA PHE A 14 -70.42 55.98 -26.95
C PHE A 14 -71.28 54.83 -27.52
N ARG A 15 -72.61 54.82 -27.29
CA ARG A 15 -73.50 53.75 -27.77
C ARG A 15 -74.05 53.98 -29.18
N LYS A 16 -74.03 55.20 -29.70
CA LYS A 16 -74.54 55.56 -31.04
C LYS A 16 -73.36 55.70 -32.02
N GLY A 17 -73.41 54.98 -33.14
CA GLY A 17 -72.33 54.95 -34.13
C GLY A 17 -71.35 53.78 -33.93
N VAL A 18 -70.60 53.45 -34.99
CA VAL A 18 -69.58 52.38 -34.96
C VAL A 18 -68.26 52.92 -34.41
N MET A 19 -67.89 54.16 -34.75
CA MET A 19 -66.62 54.77 -34.37
C MET A 19 -66.46 55.00 -32.86
N PRO A 20 -67.46 55.48 -32.10
CA PRO A 20 -67.35 55.61 -30.65
C PRO A 20 -67.21 54.27 -29.91
N LYS A 21 -67.81 53.19 -30.45
CA LYS A 21 -67.67 51.83 -29.89
C LYS A 21 -66.28 51.28 -30.12
N VAL A 22 -65.73 51.47 -31.32
CA VAL A 22 -64.33 51.13 -31.64
C VAL A 22 -63.38 51.93 -30.75
N ALA A 23 -63.63 53.22 -30.53
CA ALA A 23 -62.80 54.05 -29.65
C ALA A 23 -62.78 53.54 -28.20
N VAL A 24 -63.92 53.13 -27.63
CA VAL A 24 -63.99 52.53 -26.29
C VAL A 24 -63.34 51.15 -26.26
N ALA A 25 -63.53 50.31 -27.28
CA ALA A 25 -62.86 49.02 -27.38
C ALA A 25 -61.34 49.20 -27.40
N VAL A 26 -60.82 50.07 -28.27
CA VAL A 26 -59.39 50.37 -28.35
C VAL A 26 -58.90 50.91 -27.01
N LEU A 27 -59.61 51.85 -26.37
CA LEU A 27 -59.27 52.38 -25.04
C LEU A 27 -59.18 51.29 -23.96
N LEU A 28 -60.08 50.30 -23.97
CA LEU A 28 -60.04 49.14 -23.06
C LEU A 28 -58.84 48.22 -23.34
N PHE A 29 -58.38 48.15 -24.59
CA PHE A 29 -57.19 47.40 -24.96
C PHE A 29 -55.88 48.19 -24.77
N ILE A 30 -55.91 49.52 -24.54
CA ILE A 30 -54.67 50.30 -24.33
C ILE A 30 -53.82 49.74 -23.18
N PRO A 31 -54.36 49.43 -21.97
CA PRO A 31 -53.55 48.83 -20.90
C PRO A 31 -53.00 47.44 -21.26
N LEU A 32 -53.71 46.68 -22.09
CA LEU A 32 -53.26 45.37 -22.58
C LEU A 32 -52.14 45.52 -23.63
N ILE A 33 -52.28 46.47 -24.55
CA ILE A 33 -51.24 46.83 -25.54
C ILE A 33 -50.02 47.45 -24.84
N TYR A 34 -50.20 48.16 -23.73
CA TYR A 34 -49.08 48.75 -22.99
C TYR A 34 -48.37 47.72 -22.10
N GLY A 35 -49.12 46.95 -21.31
CA GLY A 35 -48.56 46.01 -20.35
C GLY A 35 -48.24 44.64 -20.94
N ALA A 36 -49.19 44.01 -21.63
CA ALA A 36 -49.03 42.63 -22.09
C ALA A 36 -48.12 42.53 -23.31
N LEU A 37 -48.18 43.48 -24.25
CA LEU A 37 -47.34 43.46 -25.45
C LEU A 37 -45.87 43.73 -25.13
N TYR A 38 -45.59 44.66 -24.20
CA TYR A 38 -44.23 44.92 -23.73
C TYR A 38 -43.66 43.75 -22.91
N LEU A 39 -44.45 43.20 -21.97
CA LEU A 39 -44.05 42.01 -21.22
C LEU A 39 -43.84 40.81 -22.14
N TRP A 40 -44.67 40.65 -23.17
CA TRP A 40 -44.50 39.57 -24.15
C TRP A 40 -43.23 39.72 -24.97
N ALA A 41 -42.90 40.95 -25.39
CA ALA A 41 -41.68 41.23 -26.14
C ALA A 41 -40.39 40.93 -25.34
N PHE A 42 -40.43 41.10 -24.02
CA PHE A 42 -39.26 41.00 -23.13
C PHE A 42 -39.45 39.99 -21.99
N TRP A 43 -40.28 38.96 -22.18
CA TRP A 43 -40.64 38.02 -21.10
C TRP A 43 -39.45 37.19 -20.62
N ALA A 44 -38.66 36.67 -21.57
CA ALA A 44 -37.50 35.82 -21.31
C ALA A 44 -36.43 35.98 -22.42
N PRO A 45 -35.85 37.17 -22.60
CA PRO A 45 -34.87 37.41 -23.67
C PRO A 45 -33.58 36.59 -23.52
N THR A 46 -33.26 36.13 -22.30
CA THR A 46 -32.12 35.25 -22.03
C THR A 46 -32.33 33.83 -22.55
N ASP A 47 -33.57 33.33 -22.54
CA ASP A 47 -33.89 31.97 -23.01
C ASP A 47 -33.86 31.88 -24.55
N GLU A 48 -33.89 33.03 -25.22
CA GLU A 48 -33.84 33.18 -26.67
C GLU A 48 -32.47 33.62 -27.18
N LEU A 49 -31.43 33.61 -26.32
CA LEU A 49 -30.04 33.86 -26.74
C LEU A 49 -29.55 32.85 -27.78
N LYS A 50 -30.09 31.63 -27.78
CA LYS A 50 -29.88 30.61 -28.82
C LYS A 50 -30.20 31.05 -30.24
N ASN A 51 -30.93 32.15 -30.43
CA ASN A 51 -31.23 32.73 -31.74
C ASN A 51 -30.29 33.89 -32.10
N LEU A 52 -29.36 34.26 -31.20
CA LEU A 52 -28.43 35.37 -31.38
C LEU A 52 -27.24 34.91 -32.23
N PRO A 53 -27.05 35.42 -33.46
CA PRO A 53 -25.96 34.98 -34.33
C PRO A 53 -24.60 35.42 -33.79
N VAL A 54 -23.73 34.44 -33.57
CA VAL A 54 -22.36 34.62 -33.07
C VAL A 54 -21.41 33.81 -33.94
N ALA A 55 -20.37 34.47 -34.47
CA ALA A 55 -19.36 33.76 -35.25
C ALA A 55 -18.42 32.98 -34.33
N LEU A 56 -18.16 31.73 -34.69
CA LEU A 56 -17.20 30.86 -34.00
C LEU A 56 -16.09 30.47 -34.96
N VAL A 57 -14.85 30.80 -34.61
CA VAL A 57 -13.65 30.53 -35.41
C VAL A 57 -12.74 29.61 -34.63
N ASN A 58 -12.26 28.57 -35.28
CA ASN A 58 -11.30 27.63 -34.70
C ASN A 58 -10.05 27.53 -35.56
N GLU A 59 -8.99 28.19 -35.13
CA GLU A 59 -7.66 28.12 -35.76
C GLU A 59 -6.75 27.11 -35.03
N ASP A 60 -7.19 26.51 -33.91
CA ASP A 60 -6.40 25.56 -33.12
C ASP A 60 -5.95 24.34 -33.94
N VAL A 61 -4.64 24.08 -33.94
CA VAL A 61 -4.04 22.97 -34.69
C VAL A 61 -3.90 21.69 -33.86
N GLY A 62 -4.20 21.76 -32.56
CA GLY A 62 -3.99 20.68 -31.59
C GLY A 62 -2.53 20.59 -31.12
N ALA A 63 -2.30 19.87 -30.03
CA ALA A 63 -0.98 19.64 -29.45
C ALA A 63 -0.74 18.14 -29.18
N VAL A 64 0.50 17.76 -28.88
CA VAL A 64 0.84 16.38 -28.52
C VAL A 64 1.39 16.36 -27.10
N ASN A 65 0.76 15.57 -26.23
CA ASN A 65 1.22 15.30 -24.87
C ASN A 65 1.43 13.79 -24.71
N ASP A 66 2.63 13.36 -24.31
CA ASP A 66 2.98 11.94 -24.10
C ASP A 66 2.62 10.96 -25.24
N GLY A 67 2.64 11.44 -26.49
CA GLY A 67 2.33 10.64 -27.69
C GLY A 67 0.85 10.56 -28.04
N GLU A 68 -0.03 11.18 -27.25
CA GLU A 68 -1.45 11.36 -27.53
C GLU A 68 -1.71 12.76 -28.10
N ARG A 69 -2.55 12.85 -29.13
CA ARG A 69 -2.92 14.14 -29.74
C ARG A 69 -4.08 14.73 -28.96
N ILE A 70 -3.86 15.92 -28.40
CA ILE A 70 -4.86 16.71 -27.68
C ILE A 70 -5.42 17.77 -28.64
N THR A 71 -6.75 17.86 -28.71
CA THR A 71 -7.49 18.78 -29.60
C THR A 71 -8.49 19.62 -28.81
N ALA A 72 -8.03 20.23 -27.72
CA ALA A 72 -8.85 20.99 -26.78
C ALA A 72 -9.66 22.11 -27.46
N GLY A 73 -9.12 22.77 -28.49
CA GLY A 73 -9.86 23.79 -29.23
C GLY A 73 -11.04 23.22 -30.01
N THR A 74 -10.88 22.03 -30.62
CA THR A 74 -11.99 21.33 -31.28
C THR A 74 -13.04 20.88 -30.27
N ASP A 75 -12.61 20.37 -29.12
CA ASP A 75 -13.53 19.94 -28.06
C ASP A 75 -14.35 21.12 -27.52
N VAL A 76 -13.76 22.31 -27.38
CA VAL A 76 -14.49 23.53 -27.00
C VAL A 76 -15.51 23.92 -28.07
N VAL A 77 -15.15 23.89 -29.36
CA VAL A 77 -16.09 24.20 -30.46
C VAL A 77 -17.27 23.25 -30.46
N ASP A 78 -17.01 21.95 -30.38
CA ASP A 78 -18.05 20.93 -30.39
C ASP A 78 -19.02 21.11 -29.21
N ASN A 79 -18.49 21.36 -28.00
CA ASN A 79 -19.30 21.64 -26.82
C ASN A 79 -20.15 22.90 -26.95
N LEU A 80 -19.60 23.97 -27.55
CA LEU A 80 -20.36 25.21 -27.77
C LEU A 80 -21.50 25.01 -28.75
N VAL A 81 -21.23 24.34 -29.87
CA VAL A 81 -22.21 24.06 -30.92
C VAL A 81 -23.31 23.11 -30.41
N GLU A 82 -22.94 22.07 -29.64
CA GLU A 82 -23.90 21.14 -29.03
C GLU A 82 -24.73 21.77 -27.90
N GLY A 83 -24.16 22.72 -27.14
CA GLY A 83 -24.83 23.38 -26.03
C GLY A 83 -26.04 24.22 -26.45
N HIS A 84 -26.06 24.71 -27.69
CA HIS A 84 -27.15 25.54 -28.24
C HIS A 84 -27.51 26.77 -27.39
N ASP A 85 -26.55 27.30 -26.61
CA ASP A 85 -26.76 28.49 -25.78
C ASP A 85 -26.81 29.80 -26.60
N LEU A 86 -26.16 29.80 -27.77
CA LEU A 86 -26.11 30.88 -28.76
C LEU A 86 -26.31 30.27 -30.16
N ASP A 87 -26.65 31.09 -31.16
CA ASP A 87 -26.68 30.65 -32.56
C ASP A 87 -25.25 30.69 -33.14
N TRP A 88 -24.49 29.63 -32.85
CA TRP A 88 -23.10 29.49 -33.26
C TRP A 88 -22.98 29.27 -34.77
N GLN A 89 -22.31 30.21 -35.45
CA GLN A 89 -22.04 30.17 -36.88
C GLN A 89 -20.55 29.90 -37.08
N VAL A 90 -20.21 28.63 -37.28
CA VAL A 90 -18.81 28.21 -37.52
C VAL A 90 -18.35 28.76 -38.86
N THR A 91 -17.32 29.61 -38.84
CA THR A 91 -16.81 30.31 -40.03
C THR A 91 -15.30 30.56 -39.91
N ASP A 92 -14.71 31.21 -40.92
CA ASP A 92 -13.28 31.61 -40.90
C ASP A 92 -13.08 33.00 -40.27
N ALA A 93 -11.85 33.27 -39.81
CA ALA A 93 -11.51 34.53 -39.14
C ALA A 93 -11.85 35.78 -39.97
N ALA A 94 -11.71 35.72 -41.29
CA ALA A 94 -11.98 36.84 -42.18
C ALA A 94 -13.48 37.11 -42.32
N ASP A 95 -14.30 36.06 -42.34
CA ASP A 95 -15.74 36.15 -42.35
C ASP A 95 -16.30 36.62 -41.00
N ALA A 96 -15.80 36.06 -39.89
CA ALA A 96 -16.18 36.49 -38.54
C ALA A 96 -15.92 37.99 -38.32
N SER A 97 -14.71 38.48 -38.63
CA SER A 97 -14.36 39.89 -38.50
C SER A 97 -15.24 40.80 -39.35
N ARG A 98 -15.49 40.43 -40.62
CA ARG A 98 -16.39 41.18 -41.51
C ARG A 98 -17.84 41.15 -41.05
N GLY A 99 -18.33 40.00 -40.60
CA GLY A 99 -19.71 39.82 -40.15
C GLY A 99 -20.00 40.57 -38.86
N VAL A 100 -19.04 40.62 -37.92
CA VAL A 100 -19.14 41.49 -36.73
C VAL A 100 -19.10 42.97 -37.11
N ALA A 101 -18.29 43.37 -38.08
CA ALA A 101 -18.26 44.76 -38.55
C ALA A 101 -19.57 45.17 -39.26
N ALA A 102 -20.13 44.29 -40.09
CA ALA A 102 -21.37 44.53 -40.85
C ALA A 102 -22.65 44.35 -40.02
N GLY A 103 -22.56 43.69 -38.86
CA GLY A 103 -23.68 43.34 -38.00
C GLY A 103 -24.46 42.11 -38.42
N ASP A 104 -23.85 41.24 -39.22
CA ASP A 104 -24.35 39.88 -39.47
C ASP A 104 -24.14 38.98 -38.23
N TYR A 105 -23.09 39.28 -37.43
CA TYR A 105 -22.84 38.68 -36.12
C TYR A 105 -22.79 39.76 -35.04
N TYR A 106 -23.28 39.44 -33.85
CA TYR A 106 -23.22 40.37 -32.72
C TYR A 106 -21.82 40.49 -32.12
N PHE A 107 -21.11 39.36 -32.06
CA PHE A 107 -19.70 39.25 -31.69
C PHE A 107 -19.12 37.98 -32.31
N SER A 108 -17.80 37.83 -32.27
CA SER A 108 -17.11 36.60 -32.68
C SER A 108 -16.27 36.05 -31.55
N VAL A 109 -16.15 34.73 -31.51
CA VAL A 109 -15.29 33.98 -30.60
C VAL A 109 -14.27 33.23 -31.44
N THR A 110 -12.99 33.49 -31.20
CA THR A 110 -11.88 32.88 -31.94
C THR A 110 -11.03 32.06 -30.98
N ILE A 111 -10.84 30.79 -31.31
CA ILE A 111 -9.88 29.91 -30.65
C ILE A 111 -8.58 29.95 -31.47
N PRO A 112 -7.49 30.51 -30.92
CA PRO A 112 -6.25 30.74 -31.67
C PRO A 112 -5.45 29.44 -31.89
N GLU A 113 -4.48 29.48 -32.81
CA GLU A 113 -3.67 28.31 -33.23
C GLU A 113 -2.98 27.57 -32.08
N ASN A 114 -2.60 28.29 -31.02
CA ASN A 114 -1.86 27.78 -29.87
C ASN A 114 -2.75 27.33 -28.69
N PHE A 115 -4.08 27.32 -28.84
CA PHE A 115 -4.99 27.03 -27.73
C PHE A 115 -4.72 25.68 -27.06
N SER A 116 -4.66 24.58 -27.84
CA SER A 116 -4.38 23.25 -27.30
C SER A 116 -2.96 23.14 -26.71
N ALA A 117 -1.99 23.86 -27.28
CA ALA A 117 -0.61 23.88 -26.78
C ALA A 117 -0.52 24.58 -25.43
N ASN A 118 -1.21 25.73 -25.28
CA ASN A 118 -1.25 26.49 -24.05
C ASN A 118 -2.05 25.76 -22.97
N ALA A 119 -3.16 25.09 -23.33
CA ALA A 119 -3.96 24.28 -22.40
C ALA A 119 -3.16 23.17 -21.70
N ILE A 120 -2.18 22.56 -22.38
CA ILE A 120 -1.29 21.53 -21.80
C ILE A 120 0.05 22.10 -21.27
N SER A 121 0.33 23.37 -21.52
CA SER A 121 1.61 24.01 -21.14
C SER A 121 1.76 24.18 -19.63
N VAL A 122 0.67 24.07 -18.86
CA VAL A 122 0.65 24.21 -17.39
C VAL A 122 1.61 23.23 -16.69
N GLY A 123 1.82 22.05 -17.30
CA GLY A 123 2.79 21.04 -16.83
C GLY A 123 4.24 21.26 -17.26
N THR A 124 4.54 22.34 -17.99
CA THR A 124 5.87 22.59 -18.59
C THR A 124 6.66 23.68 -17.87
N ASP A 125 7.89 23.94 -18.32
CA ASP A 125 8.77 24.98 -17.77
C ASP A 125 8.26 26.41 -18.06
N THR A 126 7.45 26.58 -19.12
CA THR A 126 6.88 27.86 -19.55
C THR A 126 5.37 27.76 -19.67
N PRO A 127 4.63 27.82 -18.55
CA PRO A 127 3.18 27.75 -18.58
C PRO A 127 2.59 29.03 -19.19
N GLU A 128 1.65 28.87 -20.10
CA GLU A 128 0.87 29.94 -20.71
C GLU A 128 -0.62 29.60 -20.59
N SER A 129 -1.44 30.58 -20.21
CA SER A 129 -2.89 30.39 -20.20
C SER A 129 -3.43 30.19 -21.62
N ALA A 130 -4.44 29.35 -21.76
CA ALA A 130 -5.15 29.20 -23.02
C ALA A 130 -6.03 30.44 -23.24
N THR A 131 -5.86 31.13 -24.37
CA THR A 131 -6.60 32.36 -24.65
C THR A 131 -7.78 32.08 -25.57
N VAL A 132 -8.95 32.61 -25.24
CA VAL A 132 -10.09 32.70 -26.16
C VAL A 132 -10.29 34.16 -26.51
N GLU A 133 -10.17 34.49 -27.78
CA GLU A 133 -10.34 35.85 -28.27
C GLU A 133 -11.83 36.11 -28.53
N VAL A 134 -12.34 37.23 -28.06
CA VAL A 134 -13.75 37.62 -28.24
C VAL A 134 -13.81 39.06 -28.74
N ASP A 135 -14.32 39.23 -29.96
CA ASP A 135 -14.44 40.54 -30.59
C ASP A 135 -15.89 41.01 -30.57
N PHE A 136 -16.15 42.08 -29.80
CA PHE A 136 -17.45 42.73 -29.67
C PHE A 136 -17.58 43.96 -30.58
N ASN A 137 -18.83 44.33 -30.88
CA ASN A 137 -19.13 45.57 -31.57
C ASN A 137 -20.46 46.17 -31.07
N ASP A 138 -20.37 47.17 -30.19
CA ASP A 138 -21.56 47.75 -29.54
C ASP A 138 -22.44 48.55 -30.52
N SER A 139 -21.92 48.88 -31.71
CA SER A 139 -22.71 49.45 -32.80
C SER A 139 -23.81 48.47 -33.28
N ASN A 140 -23.60 47.16 -33.15
CA ASN A 140 -24.61 46.15 -33.49
C ASN A 140 -25.70 46.10 -32.41
N ASN A 141 -25.32 45.86 -31.15
CA ASN A 141 -26.16 46.04 -29.97
C ASN A 141 -25.35 45.94 -28.67
N PHE A 142 -25.40 46.98 -27.84
CA PHE A 142 -24.68 47.02 -26.55
C PHE A 142 -25.07 45.92 -25.56
N LEU A 143 -26.36 45.58 -25.44
CA LEU A 143 -26.79 44.49 -24.56
C LEU A 143 -26.35 43.12 -25.10
N ALA A 144 -26.24 42.94 -26.42
CA ALA A 144 -25.69 41.71 -26.99
C ALA A 144 -24.23 41.51 -26.56
N SER A 145 -23.40 42.56 -26.64
CA SER A 145 -22.01 42.49 -26.16
C SER A 145 -21.93 42.22 -24.65
N THR A 146 -22.79 42.87 -23.86
CA THR A 146 -22.81 42.69 -22.39
C THR A 146 -23.23 41.27 -21.99
N LEU A 147 -24.29 40.74 -22.63
CA LEU A 147 -24.77 39.38 -22.42
C LEU A 147 -23.77 38.35 -22.94
N GLY A 148 -23.15 38.61 -24.10
CA GLY A 148 -22.09 37.82 -24.69
C GLY A 148 -20.86 37.71 -23.78
N GLY A 149 -20.37 38.83 -23.24
CA GLY A 149 -19.26 38.83 -22.28
C GLY A 149 -19.58 38.05 -20.99
N SER A 150 -20.82 38.14 -20.51
CA SER A 150 -21.28 37.34 -19.36
C SER A 150 -21.32 35.85 -19.69
N ALA A 151 -21.83 35.47 -20.87
CA ALA A 151 -21.86 34.09 -21.34
C ALA A 151 -20.43 33.53 -21.53
N MET A 152 -19.52 34.32 -22.10
CA MET A 152 -18.12 33.91 -22.29
C MET A 152 -17.38 33.76 -20.97
N THR A 153 -17.73 34.55 -19.95
CA THR A 153 -17.19 34.37 -18.59
C THR A 153 -17.65 33.05 -17.96
N VAL A 154 -18.93 32.71 -18.09
CA VAL A 154 -19.47 31.42 -17.61
C VAL A 154 -18.83 30.24 -18.36
N LEU A 155 -18.60 30.39 -19.66
CA LEU A 155 -17.89 29.41 -20.47
C LEU A 155 -16.44 29.24 -19.99
N ARG A 156 -15.70 30.34 -19.82
CA ARG A 156 -14.33 30.35 -19.27
C ARG A 156 -14.28 29.58 -17.96
N ASP A 157 -15.19 29.86 -17.04
CA ASP A 157 -15.25 29.20 -15.74
C ASP A 157 -15.52 27.69 -15.88
N SER A 158 -16.37 27.29 -16.83
CA SER A 158 -16.69 25.88 -17.08
C SER A 158 -15.49 25.12 -17.67
N VAL A 159 -14.79 25.73 -18.64
CA VAL A 159 -13.57 25.16 -19.24
C VAL A 159 -12.41 25.17 -18.23
N ALA A 160 -12.32 26.19 -17.39
CA ALA A 160 -11.32 26.28 -16.31
C ALA A 160 -11.51 25.22 -15.22
N VAL A 161 -12.76 24.83 -14.90
CA VAL A 161 -13.04 23.73 -13.96
C VAL A 161 -12.61 22.39 -14.54
N GLU A 162 -12.86 22.13 -15.82
CA GLU A 162 -12.48 20.88 -16.49
C GLU A 162 -10.94 20.75 -16.61
N LEU A 163 -10.25 21.82 -17.02
CA LEU A 163 -8.78 21.86 -17.10
C LEU A 163 -8.10 21.93 -15.71
N GLY A 164 -8.75 22.56 -14.72
CA GLY A 164 -8.25 22.67 -13.35
C GLY A 164 -8.26 21.33 -12.59
N ALA A 165 -9.27 20.48 -12.83
CA ALA A 165 -9.38 19.17 -12.19
C ALA A 165 -8.29 18.17 -12.64
N GLN A 166 -7.86 18.23 -13.91
CA GLN A 166 -6.78 17.36 -14.42
C GLN A 166 -5.37 17.80 -13.98
N THR A 167 -5.20 19.07 -13.60
CA THR A 167 -3.86 19.67 -13.41
C THR A 167 -3.49 19.88 -11.93
N ALA A 168 -4.47 20.09 -11.05
CA ALA A 168 -4.24 20.16 -9.60
C ALA A 168 -3.76 18.81 -9.02
N ASP A 169 -4.24 17.68 -9.56
CA ASP A 169 -3.83 16.34 -9.16
C ASP A 169 -2.39 16.01 -9.61
N ALA A 170 -1.92 16.57 -10.73
CA ALA A 170 -0.59 16.28 -11.28
C ALA A 170 0.55 17.03 -10.56
N LEU A 171 0.31 18.27 -10.09
CA LEU A 171 1.36 19.14 -9.56
C LEU A 171 1.39 19.26 -8.02
N LEU A 172 0.24 19.21 -7.33
CA LEU A 172 0.22 19.23 -5.85
C LEU A 172 0.54 17.87 -5.22
N VAL A 173 0.11 16.76 -5.85
CA VAL A 173 0.49 15.41 -5.41
C VAL A 173 1.96 15.14 -5.76
N GLY A 174 2.42 15.52 -6.96
CA GLY A 174 3.80 15.27 -7.40
C GLY A 174 4.89 15.94 -6.55
N LEU A 175 4.69 17.18 -6.09
CA LEU A 175 5.71 17.93 -5.33
C LEU A 175 5.62 17.70 -3.81
N ASN A 176 4.42 17.51 -3.27
CA ASN A 176 4.22 17.22 -1.86
C ASN A 176 4.53 15.74 -1.54
N ASP A 177 4.17 14.79 -2.42
CA ASP A 177 4.58 13.38 -2.27
C ASP A 177 6.08 13.19 -2.48
N ALA A 178 6.75 14.03 -3.28
CA ALA A 178 8.20 13.98 -3.38
C ALA A 178 8.88 14.44 -2.08
N GLY A 179 8.43 15.55 -1.48
CA GLY A 179 8.94 16.04 -0.19
C GLY A 179 8.62 15.09 0.98
N ASP A 180 7.37 14.64 1.09
CA ASP A 180 6.93 13.69 2.11
C ASP A 180 7.46 12.29 1.87
N GLY A 181 7.69 11.91 0.61
CA GLY A 181 8.35 10.66 0.21
C GLY A 181 9.82 10.67 0.55
N ILE A 182 10.54 11.79 0.37
CA ILE A 182 11.94 11.95 0.79
C ILE A 182 12.04 11.95 2.32
N ARG A 183 11.14 12.63 3.04
CA ARG A 183 11.09 12.58 4.51
C ARG A 183 10.73 11.18 5.02
N SER A 184 9.76 10.52 4.43
CA SER A 184 9.42 9.12 4.76
C SER A 184 10.55 8.16 4.41
N ALA A 185 11.32 8.42 3.35
CA ALA A 185 12.50 7.63 3.01
C ALA A 185 13.64 7.90 4.00
N ALA A 186 13.82 9.13 4.49
CA ALA A 186 14.76 9.46 5.57
C ALA A 186 14.37 8.78 6.89
N ASP A 187 13.09 8.82 7.26
CA ASP A 187 12.54 8.12 8.43
C ASP A 187 12.66 6.60 8.28
N GLY A 188 12.43 6.08 7.08
CA GLY A 188 12.60 4.68 6.73
C GLY A 188 14.06 4.23 6.81
N ALA A 189 15.00 5.06 6.32
CA ALA A 189 16.43 4.83 6.42
C ALA A 189 16.92 4.91 7.88
N THR A 190 16.34 5.81 8.70
CA THR A 190 16.57 5.88 10.15
C THR A 190 16.07 4.62 10.84
N THR A 191 14.84 4.19 10.54
CA THR A 191 14.26 2.95 11.09
C THR A 191 15.08 1.73 10.68
N LEU A 192 15.57 1.69 9.44
CA LEU A 192 16.48 0.65 8.96
C LEU A 192 17.80 0.68 9.73
N ALA A 193 18.39 1.86 9.94
CA ALA A 193 19.61 2.02 10.73
C ALA A 193 19.41 1.50 12.17
N ASP A 194 18.31 1.85 12.83
CA ASP A 194 17.97 1.39 14.18
C ASP A 194 17.73 -0.13 14.23
N GLY A 195 17.06 -0.67 13.22
CA GLY A 195 16.89 -2.11 13.04
C GLY A 195 18.23 -2.83 12.86
N LEU A 196 19.16 -2.23 12.11
CA LEU A 196 20.50 -2.75 11.90
C LEU A 196 21.38 -2.63 13.15
N VAL A 197 21.21 -1.59 13.98
CA VAL A 197 21.82 -1.54 15.32
C VAL A 197 21.31 -2.69 16.19
N THR A 198 20.00 -2.95 16.16
CA THR A 198 19.42 -4.08 16.89
C THR A 198 19.97 -5.43 16.37
N ALA A 199 20.13 -5.56 15.05
CA ALA A 199 20.72 -6.74 14.43
C ALA A 199 22.21 -6.90 14.79
N HIS A 200 22.98 -5.80 14.80
CA HIS A 200 24.35 -5.73 15.29
C HIS A 200 24.42 -6.21 16.74
N ASP A 201 23.63 -5.63 17.65
CA ASP A 201 23.61 -6.04 19.05
C ASP A 201 23.19 -7.51 19.24
N GLY A 202 22.26 -7.99 18.41
CA GLY A 202 21.87 -9.39 18.34
C GLY A 202 23.01 -10.31 17.88
N ALA A 203 23.74 -9.91 16.84
CA ALA A 203 24.93 -10.61 16.35
C ALA A 203 26.04 -10.61 17.41
N GLY A 204 26.27 -9.50 18.10
CA GLY A 204 27.17 -9.39 19.25
C GLY A 204 26.82 -10.39 20.36
N LYS A 205 25.54 -10.48 20.75
CA LYS A 205 25.07 -11.48 21.74
C LYS A 205 25.26 -12.91 21.24
N LEU A 206 24.99 -13.16 19.96
CA LEU A 206 25.21 -14.48 19.34
C LEU A 206 26.69 -14.87 19.38
N ILE A 207 27.61 -13.96 19.04
CA ILE A 207 29.06 -14.17 19.12
C ILE A 207 29.47 -14.54 20.54
N VAL A 208 29.00 -13.79 21.55
CA VAL A 208 29.29 -14.08 22.97
C VAL A 208 28.74 -15.46 23.37
N GLY A 209 27.52 -15.79 22.97
CA GLY A 209 26.90 -17.08 23.24
C GLY A 209 27.64 -18.25 22.57
N LEU A 210 28.12 -18.06 21.34
CA LEU A 210 28.94 -19.04 20.62
C LEU A 210 30.33 -19.19 21.23
N GLY A 211 30.93 -18.10 21.72
CA GLY A 211 32.15 -18.15 22.52
C GLY A 211 31.95 -19.01 23.77
N SER A 212 30.86 -18.78 24.50
CA SER A 212 30.52 -19.60 25.67
C SER A 212 30.25 -21.07 25.33
N LEU A 213 29.64 -21.34 24.16
CA LEU A 213 29.44 -22.70 23.65
C LEU A 213 30.78 -23.37 23.31
N ALA A 214 31.70 -22.65 22.67
CA ALA A 214 33.03 -23.13 22.36
C ALA A 214 33.82 -23.44 23.65
N ASP A 215 33.80 -22.53 24.63
CA ASP A 215 34.44 -22.75 25.93
C ASP A 215 33.87 -23.98 26.67
N GLY A 216 32.55 -24.15 26.61
CA GLY A 216 31.86 -25.33 27.15
C GLY A 216 32.24 -26.61 26.41
N ALA A 217 32.39 -26.55 25.08
CA ALA A 217 32.82 -27.69 24.27
C ALA A 217 34.28 -28.05 24.52
N VAL A 218 35.18 -27.08 24.72
CA VAL A 218 36.57 -27.32 25.17
C VAL A 218 36.58 -27.98 26.55
N SER A 219 35.76 -27.49 27.49
CA SER A 219 35.66 -28.11 28.83
C SER A 219 35.14 -29.55 28.77
N LEU A 220 34.22 -29.83 27.85
CA LEU A 220 33.72 -31.19 27.60
C LEU A 220 34.77 -32.09 26.93
N ASP A 221 35.55 -31.53 26.01
CA ASP A 221 36.69 -32.21 25.36
C ASP A 221 37.75 -32.61 26.40
N ASP A 222 38.14 -31.68 27.27
CA ASP A 222 39.05 -31.94 28.38
C ASP A 222 38.51 -33.06 29.30
N GLY A 223 37.21 -33.03 29.62
CA GLY A 223 36.55 -34.09 30.39
C GLY A 223 36.53 -35.44 29.67
N ALA A 224 36.33 -35.44 28.36
CA ALA A 224 36.40 -36.65 27.53
C ALA A 224 37.82 -37.20 27.46
N ALA A 225 38.84 -36.36 27.35
CA ALA A 225 40.24 -36.76 27.41
C ALA A 225 40.58 -37.38 28.77
N GLN A 226 40.17 -36.76 29.88
CA GLN A 226 40.33 -37.34 31.22
C GLN A 226 39.63 -38.69 31.37
N LEU A 227 38.44 -38.84 30.81
CA LEU A 227 37.71 -40.11 30.82
C LEU A 227 38.43 -41.18 29.99
N ALA A 228 38.97 -40.82 28.83
CA ALA A 228 39.75 -41.72 27.97
C ALA A 228 41.03 -42.19 28.68
N ASP A 229 41.75 -41.29 29.34
CA ASP A 229 42.95 -41.60 30.12
C ASP A 229 42.64 -42.50 31.32
N GLY A 230 41.54 -42.20 32.03
CA GLY A 230 41.04 -43.04 33.12
C GLY A 230 40.65 -44.44 32.65
N ALA A 231 39.97 -44.55 31.52
CA ALA A 231 39.60 -45.82 30.91
C ALA A 231 40.83 -46.62 30.43
N SER A 232 41.85 -45.95 29.88
CA SER A 232 43.12 -46.55 29.49
C SER A 232 43.88 -47.09 30.71
N THR A 233 43.95 -46.30 31.79
CA THR A 233 44.55 -46.71 33.07
C THR A 233 43.83 -47.93 33.66
N LEU A 234 42.49 -47.91 33.67
CA LEU A 234 41.67 -49.04 34.10
C LEU A 234 41.93 -50.28 33.24
N SER A 235 41.99 -50.14 31.92
CA SER A 235 42.30 -51.24 31.00
C SER A 235 43.69 -51.83 31.29
N GLY A 236 44.70 -50.99 31.55
CA GLY A 236 46.03 -51.44 31.95
C GLY A 236 46.02 -52.23 33.28
N GLY A 237 45.29 -51.72 34.28
CA GLY A 237 45.10 -52.40 35.56
C GLY A 237 44.37 -53.74 35.43
N LEU A 238 43.34 -53.80 34.58
CA LEU A 238 42.60 -55.03 34.29
C LEU A 238 43.47 -56.04 33.53
N ALA A 239 44.33 -55.61 32.60
CA ALA A 239 45.27 -56.50 31.93
C ALA A 239 46.29 -57.12 32.90
N ALA A 240 46.80 -56.33 33.85
CA ALA A 240 47.67 -56.82 34.92
C ALA A 240 46.93 -57.82 35.84
N LEU A 241 45.70 -57.51 36.25
CA LEU A 241 44.87 -58.40 37.07
C LEU A 241 44.51 -59.70 36.34
N ASN A 242 44.22 -59.64 35.04
CA ASN A 242 43.94 -60.82 34.22
C ASN A 242 45.18 -61.74 34.15
N SER A 243 46.35 -61.16 33.92
CA SER A 243 47.62 -61.90 33.89
C SER A 243 47.93 -62.54 35.24
N GLY A 244 47.70 -61.81 36.34
CA GLY A 244 47.86 -62.34 37.70
C GLY A 244 46.86 -63.46 38.01
N SER A 245 45.61 -63.33 37.59
CA SER A 245 44.56 -64.35 37.78
C SER A 245 44.85 -65.61 36.97
N ALA A 246 45.33 -65.47 35.73
CA ALA A 246 45.76 -66.60 34.90
C ALA A 246 46.94 -67.33 35.55
N THR A 247 47.93 -66.59 36.06
CA THR A 247 49.08 -67.17 36.78
C THR A 247 48.63 -67.89 38.06
N LEU A 248 47.70 -67.30 38.82
CA LEU A 248 47.16 -67.92 40.03
C LEU A 248 46.37 -69.20 39.69
N ALA A 249 45.58 -69.20 38.62
CA ALA A 249 44.85 -70.37 38.16
C ALA A 249 45.82 -71.51 37.79
N GLU A 250 46.83 -71.21 36.97
CA GLU A 250 47.86 -72.17 36.57
C GLU A 250 48.58 -72.76 37.79
N LYS A 251 49.08 -71.92 38.70
CA LYS A 251 49.80 -72.38 39.90
C LYS A 251 48.92 -73.13 40.90
N SER A 252 47.64 -72.77 40.99
CA SER A 252 46.68 -73.51 41.81
C SER A 252 46.35 -74.88 41.19
N GLY A 253 46.28 -74.96 39.86
CA GLY A 253 46.16 -76.22 39.12
C GLY A 253 47.38 -77.13 39.34
N GLU A 254 48.60 -76.59 39.24
CA GLU A 254 49.83 -77.32 39.56
C GLU A 254 49.83 -77.84 41.01
N LEU A 255 49.43 -77.00 41.98
CA LEU A 255 49.32 -77.38 43.39
C LEU A 255 48.27 -78.48 43.59
N SER A 256 47.12 -78.38 42.92
CA SER A 256 46.06 -79.39 42.98
C SER A 256 46.56 -80.75 42.46
N ALA A 257 47.21 -80.77 41.30
CA ALA A 257 47.79 -81.98 40.72
C ALA A 257 48.89 -82.58 41.61
N GLY A 258 49.76 -81.74 42.18
CA GLY A 258 50.79 -82.16 43.12
C GLY A 258 50.22 -82.76 44.42
N ALA A 259 49.20 -82.12 45.00
CA ALA A 259 48.52 -82.62 46.19
C ALA A 259 47.74 -83.92 45.93
N ALA A 260 47.12 -84.07 44.76
CA ALA A 260 46.48 -85.31 44.34
C ALA A 260 47.51 -86.46 44.17
N THR A 261 48.67 -86.14 43.59
CA THR A 261 49.79 -87.10 43.47
C THR A 261 50.30 -87.51 44.85
N LEU A 262 50.45 -86.57 45.78
CA LEU A 262 50.85 -86.85 47.16
C LEU A 262 49.82 -87.73 47.87
N ALA A 263 48.53 -87.44 47.73
CA ALA A 263 47.46 -88.25 48.30
C ALA A 263 47.49 -89.70 47.76
N GLY A 264 47.64 -89.86 46.45
CA GLY A 264 47.79 -91.18 45.83
C GLY A 264 49.03 -91.93 46.31
N GLY A 265 50.16 -91.23 46.45
CA GLY A 265 51.39 -91.79 47.00
C GLY A 265 51.28 -92.19 48.47
N MET A 266 50.61 -91.38 49.30
CA MET A 266 50.32 -91.71 50.70
C MET A 266 49.43 -92.95 50.82
N GLN A 267 48.39 -93.06 49.98
CA GLN A 267 47.53 -94.24 49.96
C GLN A 267 48.31 -95.50 49.54
N ALA A 268 49.08 -95.42 48.45
CA ALA A 268 49.91 -96.54 48.00
C ALA A 268 50.95 -96.96 49.06
N ALA A 269 51.55 -96.00 49.77
CA ALA A 269 52.48 -96.27 50.86
C ALA A 269 51.76 -96.86 52.09
N ALA A 270 50.55 -96.40 52.41
CA ALA A 270 49.72 -96.96 53.49
C ALA A 270 49.34 -98.41 53.21
N ASP A 271 48.93 -98.73 51.97
CA ASP A 271 48.59 -100.08 51.51
C ASP A 271 49.82 -101.00 51.54
N GLY A 272 50.97 -100.50 51.09
CA GLY A 272 52.24 -101.21 51.16
C GLY A 272 52.68 -101.48 52.61
N ALA A 273 52.54 -100.49 53.50
CA ALA A 273 52.82 -100.64 54.93
C ALA A 273 51.83 -101.61 55.60
N ALA A 274 50.54 -101.59 55.22
CA ALA A 274 49.56 -102.56 55.71
C ALA A 274 49.93 -103.99 55.30
N THR A 275 50.32 -104.19 54.02
CA THR A 275 50.80 -105.47 53.51
C THR A 275 52.06 -105.93 54.26
N LEU A 276 53.02 -105.03 54.49
CA LEU A 276 54.24 -105.33 55.24
C LEU A 276 53.94 -105.65 56.72
N SER A 277 52.99 -104.95 57.33
CA SER A 277 52.52 -105.22 58.70
C SER A 277 51.93 -106.62 58.79
N GLU A 278 51.07 -107.01 57.84
CA GLU A 278 50.49 -108.36 57.78
C GLU A 278 51.57 -109.44 57.65
N LYS A 279 52.54 -109.26 56.75
CA LYS A 279 53.68 -110.19 56.59
C LYS A 279 54.58 -110.23 57.82
N SER A 280 54.75 -109.10 58.51
CA SER A 280 55.48 -109.01 59.76
C SER A 280 54.76 -109.68 60.93
N GLN A 281 53.42 -109.63 60.97
CA GLN A 281 52.60 -110.39 61.92
C GLN A 281 52.77 -111.90 61.69
N GLN A 282 52.76 -112.34 60.43
CA GLN A 282 53.02 -113.75 60.06
C GLN A 282 54.42 -114.18 60.52
N LEU A 283 55.45 -113.34 60.28
CA LEU A 283 56.81 -113.58 60.75
C LEU A 283 56.89 -113.63 62.29
N THR A 284 56.22 -112.73 62.99
CA THR A 284 56.19 -112.69 64.46
C THR A 284 55.49 -113.92 65.04
N GLY A 285 54.40 -114.38 64.41
CA GLY A 285 53.75 -115.63 64.78
C GLY A 285 54.68 -116.83 64.61
N GLY A 286 55.40 -116.91 63.50
CA GLY A 286 56.40 -117.95 63.26
C GLY A 286 57.59 -117.88 64.21
N ALA A 287 58.10 -116.68 64.49
CA ALA A 287 59.21 -116.46 65.43
C ALA A 287 58.81 -116.81 66.87
N THR A 288 57.58 -116.48 67.28
CA THR A 288 57.03 -116.88 68.58
C THR A 288 56.88 -118.39 68.67
N ALA A 289 56.32 -119.04 67.64
CA ALA A 289 56.21 -120.50 67.60
C ALA A 289 57.59 -121.19 67.67
N LEU A 290 58.60 -120.63 67.00
CA LEU A 290 59.99 -121.12 67.08
C LEU A 290 60.60 -120.87 68.47
N ALA A 291 60.31 -119.73 69.10
CA ALA A 291 60.75 -119.41 70.46
C ALA A 291 60.14 -120.40 71.48
N ASP A 292 58.84 -120.67 71.36
CA ASP A 292 58.14 -121.63 72.21
C ASP A 292 58.66 -123.06 72.00
N GLY A 293 58.89 -123.46 70.75
CA GLY A 293 59.48 -124.76 70.42
C GLY A 293 60.91 -124.95 70.93
N THR A 294 61.76 -123.91 70.80
CA THR A 294 63.14 -123.94 71.33
C THR A 294 63.18 -123.87 72.85
N ALA A 295 62.26 -123.15 73.49
CA ALA A 295 62.10 -123.16 74.94
C ALA A 295 61.62 -124.53 75.45
N ALA A 296 60.69 -125.18 74.76
CA ALA A 296 60.26 -126.55 75.06
C ALA A 296 61.41 -127.56 74.87
N LEU A 297 62.21 -127.42 73.81
CA LEU A 297 63.41 -128.23 73.60
C LEU A 297 64.42 -128.03 74.73
N ALA A 298 64.71 -126.78 75.12
CA ALA A 298 65.61 -126.46 76.22
C ALA A 298 65.11 -127.02 77.56
N ALA A 299 63.80 -126.96 77.82
CA ALA A 299 63.21 -127.59 79.00
C ALA A 299 63.38 -129.12 78.97
N GLY A 300 63.15 -129.75 77.81
CA GLY A 300 63.35 -131.19 77.61
C GLY A 300 64.80 -131.62 77.80
N THR A 301 65.77 -130.89 77.24
CA THR A 301 67.21 -131.17 77.46
C THR A 301 67.61 -130.94 78.91
N GLY A 302 67.00 -129.97 79.61
CA GLY A 302 67.20 -129.76 81.03
C GLY A 302 66.67 -130.93 81.86
N GLN A 303 65.51 -131.51 81.50
CA GLN A 303 65.00 -132.73 82.11
C GLN A 303 65.92 -133.93 81.87
N VAL A 304 66.44 -134.09 80.64
CA VAL A 304 67.40 -135.16 80.32
C VAL A 304 68.68 -134.98 81.12
N ALA A 305 69.27 -133.78 81.15
CA ALA A 305 70.46 -133.48 81.94
C ALA A 305 70.24 -133.78 83.43
N GLY A 306 69.12 -133.32 84.02
CA GLY A 306 68.77 -133.61 85.41
C GLY A 306 68.53 -135.11 85.68
N SER A 307 67.96 -135.85 84.73
CA SER A 307 67.79 -137.31 84.84
C SER A 307 69.13 -138.05 84.77
N VAL A 308 70.04 -137.60 83.92
CA VAL A 308 71.41 -138.12 83.82
C VAL A 308 72.21 -137.79 85.08
N ASP A 309 72.05 -136.59 85.65
CA ASP A 309 72.64 -136.21 86.94
C ASP A 309 72.16 -137.13 88.08
N GLN A 310 70.86 -137.42 88.14
CA GLN A 310 70.28 -138.38 89.10
C GLN A 310 70.83 -139.80 88.90
N LEU A 311 70.93 -140.27 87.66
CA LEU A 311 71.52 -141.57 87.33
C LEU A 311 73.00 -141.63 87.74
N LEU A 312 73.77 -140.58 87.44
CA LEU A 312 75.17 -140.46 87.82
C LEU A 312 75.34 -140.51 89.34
N ALA A 313 74.53 -139.74 90.09
CA ALA A 313 74.53 -139.74 91.55
C ALA A 313 74.18 -141.12 92.12
N ALA A 314 73.17 -141.80 91.57
CA ALA A 314 72.77 -143.14 91.98
C ALA A 314 73.88 -144.18 91.71
N MET A 315 74.57 -144.09 90.57
CA MET A 315 75.69 -144.97 90.23
C MET A 315 76.93 -144.73 91.10
N GLN A 316 77.22 -143.48 91.47
CA GLN A 316 78.32 -143.15 92.40
C GLN A 316 78.06 -143.64 93.83
N ALA A 317 76.79 -143.74 94.23
CA ALA A 317 76.38 -144.27 95.53
C ALA A 317 76.41 -145.82 95.62
N ALA A 318 76.62 -146.53 94.51
CA ALA A 318 76.62 -148.00 94.48
C ALA A 318 77.94 -148.62 95.02
N PRO A 319 77.92 -149.80 95.67
CA PRO A 319 79.11 -150.44 96.23
C PRO A 319 80.20 -150.79 95.19
N ALA A 320 81.47 -150.66 95.58
CA ALA A 320 82.63 -150.94 94.71
C ALA A 320 82.68 -152.42 94.26
N GLY A 321 82.85 -152.64 92.96
CA GLY A 321 82.93 -153.98 92.34
C GLY A 321 81.66 -154.46 91.62
N THR A 322 80.60 -153.65 91.55
CA THR A 322 79.40 -153.96 90.76
C THR A 322 79.61 -153.72 89.25
N PRO A 323 78.94 -154.47 88.35
CA PRO A 323 79.05 -154.27 86.89
C PRO A 323 78.73 -152.84 86.44
N ALA A 324 77.93 -152.10 87.22
CA ALA A 324 77.57 -150.71 86.96
C ALA A 324 78.78 -149.76 86.98
N SER A 325 79.80 -150.04 87.81
CA SER A 325 81.00 -149.17 87.93
C SER A 325 81.80 -149.05 86.63
N ALA A 326 81.75 -150.04 85.74
CA ALA A 326 82.41 -150.02 84.44
C ALA A 326 81.83 -148.98 83.47
N PHE A 327 80.56 -148.58 83.66
CA PHE A 327 79.87 -147.62 82.78
C PHE A 327 79.96 -146.17 83.28
N LEU A 328 80.57 -145.93 84.45
CA LEU A 328 80.64 -144.61 85.07
C LEU A 328 81.30 -143.54 84.16
N PRO A 329 82.42 -143.82 83.45
CA PRO A 329 83.02 -142.84 82.53
C PRO A 329 82.07 -142.46 81.37
N SER A 330 81.32 -143.44 80.83
CA SER A 330 80.36 -143.20 79.76
C SER A 330 79.17 -142.35 80.23
N VAL A 331 78.72 -142.55 81.48
CA VAL A 331 77.64 -141.73 82.07
C VAL A 331 78.12 -140.32 82.41
N GLN A 332 79.38 -140.14 82.84
CA GLN A 332 80.00 -138.81 83.01
C GLN A 332 80.12 -138.06 81.67
N GLN A 333 80.51 -138.75 80.59
CA GLN A 333 80.55 -138.16 79.25
C GLN A 333 79.14 -137.77 78.77
N LEU A 334 78.14 -138.62 79.03
CA LEU A 334 76.75 -138.31 78.72
C LEU A 334 76.23 -137.12 79.52
N GLN A 335 76.63 -136.98 80.79
CA GLN A 335 76.30 -135.83 81.64
C GLN A 335 76.89 -134.53 81.07
N ALA A 336 78.18 -134.54 80.72
CA ALA A 336 78.83 -133.38 80.11
C ALA A 336 78.14 -132.99 78.79
N GLY A 337 77.85 -133.98 77.92
CA GLY A 337 77.14 -133.74 76.67
C GLY A 337 75.71 -133.24 76.86
N ALA A 338 74.98 -133.76 77.85
CA ALA A 338 73.62 -133.30 78.17
C ALA A 338 73.61 -131.88 78.75
N SER A 339 74.59 -131.54 79.60
CA SER A 339 74.77 -130.21 80.17
C SER A 339 75.18 -129.18 79.11
N GLU A 340 76.10 -129.55 78.22
CA GLU A 340 76.49 -128.72 77.08
C GLU A 340 75.31 -128.49 76.13
N LEU A 341 74.59 -129.56 75.77
CA LEU A 341 73.40 -129.46 74.94
C LEU A 341 72.34 -128.54 75.59
N ASN A 342 72.07 -128.72 76.88
CA ASN A 342 71.15 -127.87 77.63
C ASN A 342 71.57 -126.38 77.64
N THR A 343 72.87 -126.12 77.78
CA THR A 343 73.43 -124.77 77.72
C THR A 343 73.24 -124.16 76.34
N GLN A 344 73.55 -124.92 75.28
CA GLN A 344 73.39 -124.47 73.90
C GLN A 344 71.91 -124.23 73.54
N THR A 345 71.00 -125.11 73.94
CA THR A 345 69.56 -124.94 73.71
C THR A 345 68.98 -123.79 74.53
N GLY A 346 69.47 -123.55 75.75
CA GLY A 346 69.09 -122.40 76.57
C GLY A 346 69.52 -121.06 75.93
N ALA A 347 70.76 -120.99 75.42
CA ALA A 347 71.25 -119.84 74.68
C ALA A 347 70.46 -119.61 73.37
N ALA A 348 70.18 -120.67 72.62
CA ALA A 348 69.36 -120.61 71.41
C ALA A 348 67.93 -120.12 71.71
N ALA A 349 67.30 -120.61 72.77
CA ALA A 349 65.97 -120.16 73.19
C ALA A 349 65.94 -118.67 73.54
N ALA A 350 66.97 -118.17 74.25
CA ALA A 350 67.10 -116.75 74.56
C ALA A 350 67.27 -115.89 73.29
N GLN A 351 68.09 -116.34 72.34
CA GLN A 351 68.34 -115.64 71.07
C GLN A 351 67.08 -115.60 70.19
N VAL A 352 66.37 -116.73 70.05
CA VAL A 352 65.12 -116.81 69.27
C VAL A 352 64.02 -115.95 69.89
N LYS A 353 63.91 -115.93 71.22
CA LYS A 353 63.00 -115.02 71.92
C LYS A 353 63.33 -113.55 71.67
N GLY A 354 64.62 -113.20 71.58
CA GLY A 354 65.08 -111.88 71.16
C GLY A 354 64.62 -111.51 69.75
N TYR A 355 64.72 -112.43 68.79
CA TYR A 355 64.23 -112.22 67.42
C TYR A 355 62.70 -112.06 67.35
N ALA A 356 61.94 -112.84 68.12
CA ALA A 356 60.49 -112.68 68.22
C ALA A 356 60.09 -111.32 68.81
N GLY A 357 60.85 -110.82 69.80
CA GLY A 357 60.66 -109.47 70.34
C GLY A 357 60.93 -108.38 69.30
N LEU A 358 62.01 -108.51 68.53
CA LEU A 358 62.36 -107.55 67.47
C LEU A 358 61.31 -107.55 66.34
N SER A 359 60.82 -108.71 65.93
CA SER A 359 59.77 -108.80 64.89
C SER A 359 58.45 -108.17 65.36
N ALA A 360 58.10 -108.32 66.64
CA ALA A 360 56.93 -107.66 67.22
C ALA A 360 57.07 -106.13 67.22
N GLN A 361 58.24 -105.61 67.58
CA GLN A 361 58.54 -104.17 67.52
C GLN A 361 58.48 -103.63 66.09
N PHE A 362 59.06 -104.34 65.13
CA PHE A 362 58.99 -103.98 63.71
C PHE A 362 57.54 -103.96 63.21
N THR A 363 56.74 -104.96 63.55
CA THR A 363 55.31 -105.03 63.23
C THR A 363 54.56 -103.81 63.76
N ALA A 364 54.79 -103.43 65.03
CA ALA A 364 54.15 -102.27 65.64
C ALA A 364 54.54 -100.97 64.94
N GLY A 365 55.83 -100.78 64.63
CA GLY A 365 56.32 -99.60 63.92
C GLY A 365 55.75 -99.47 62.50
N VAL A 366 55.64 -100.57 61.76
CA VAL A 366 55.01 -100.58 60.42
C VAL A 366 53.51 -100.31 60.52
N GLY A 367 52.83 -100.85 61.54
CA GLY A 367 51.42 -100.54 61.82
C GLY A 367 51.18 -99.06 62.12
N GLU A 368 52.04 -98.45 62.94
CA GLU A 368 51.97 -97.01 63.24
C GLU A 368 52.21 -96.16 61.97
N LEU A 369 53.20 -96.53 61.15
CA LEU A 369 53.46 -95.87 59.88
C LEU A 369 52.26 -95.94 58.93
N SER A 370 51.65 -97.13 58.77
CA SER A 370 50.43 -97.31 57.96
C SER A 370 49.30 -96.42 58.47
N GLY A 371 49.05 -96.40 59.78
CA GLY A 371 48.02 -95.55 60.39
C GLY A 371 48.24 -94.05 60.14
N LYS A 372 49.49 -93.56 60.27
CA LYS A 372 49.83 -92.16 60.00
C LYS A 372 49.69 -91.79 58.51
N LEU A 373 50.06 -92.69 57.60
CA LEU A 373 49.90 -92.46 56.16
C LEU A 373 48.42 -92.41 55.75
N THR A 374 47.60 -93.32 56.27
CA THR A 374 46.14 -93.32 56.04
C THR A 374 45.48 -92.06 56.60
N ALA A 375 45.92 -91.58 57.78
CA ALA A 375 45.39 -90.36 58.38
C ALA A 375 45.81 -89.08 57.61
N GLY A 376 46.97 -89.10 56.95
CA GLY A 376 47.48 -87.96 56.16
C GLY A 376 46.83 -87.82 54.78
N ALA A 377 46.43 -88.93 54.15
CA ALA A 377 45.89 -88.92 52.78
C ALA A 377 44.65 -88.02 52.58
N PRO A 378 43.64 -88.00 53.49
CA PRO A 378 42.51 -87.07 53.39
C PRO A 378 42.93 -85.59 53.41
N GLY A 379 43.96 -85.23 54.19
CA GLY A 379 44.49 -83.87 54.23
C GLY A 379 45.08 -83.43 52.89
N ALA A 380 45.82 -84.31 52.22
CA ALA A 380 46.34 -84.06 50.87
C ALA A 380 45.22 -83.97 49.83
N GLN A 381 44.16 -84.79 49.95
CA GLN A 381 42.98 -84.70 49.08
C GLN A 381 42.22 -83.39 49.28
N GLN A 382 42.05 -82.94 50.53
CA GLN A 382 41.40 -81.67 50.84
C GLN A 382 42.21 -80.49 50.31
N LEU A 383 43.54 -80.53 50.40
CA LEU A 383 44.41 -79.54 49.77
C LEU A 383 44.25 -79.54 48.24
N ALA A 384 44.19 -80.72 47.61
CA ALA A 384 43.99 -80.83 46.16
C ALA A 384 42.65 -80.21 45.72
N ALA A 385 41.56 -80.51 46.45
CA ALA A 385 40.24 -79.96 46.20
C ALA A 385 40.19 -78.44 46.41
N GLY A 386 40.79 -77.94 47.49
CA GLY A 386 40.87 -76.50 47.76
C GLY A 386 41.68 -75.74 46.70
N ALA A 387 42.78 -76.33 46.24
CA ALA A 387 43.59 -75.77 45.16
C ALA A 387 42.85 -75.78 43.81
N ALA A 388 42.07 -76.84 43.51
CA ALA A 388 41.21 -76.88 42.33
C ALA A 388 40.13 -75.79 42.38
N GLN A 389 39.46 -75.62 43.52
CA GLN A 389 38.45 -74.57 43.69
C GLN A 389 39.06 -73.16 43.55
N LEU A 390 40.28 -72.95 44.05
CA LEU A 390 41.01 -71.70 43.85
C LEU A 390 41.37 -71.46 42.38
N SER A 391 41.79 -72.51 41.66
CA SER A 391 42.05 -72.46 40.22
C SER A 391 40.80 -72.05 39.43
N ASP A 392 39.66 -72.67 39.72
CA ASP A 392 38.39 -72.37 39.05
C ASP A 392 37.93 -70.93 39.36
N GLY A 393 38.04 -70.50 40.62
CA GLY A 393 37.72 -69.13 41.03
C GLY A 393 38.61 -68.09 40.35
N ALA A 394 39.91 -68.37 40.20
CA ALA A 394 40.84 -67.53 39.48
C ALA A 394 40.51 -67.47 37.96
N GLY A 395 40.06 -68.58 37.37
CA GLY A 395 39.57 -68.62 35.99
C GLY A 395 38.29 -67.80 35.76
N GLN A 396 37.35 -67.85 36.71
CA GLN A 396 36.15 -67.01 36.69
C GLN A 396 36.49 -65.53 36.83
N LEU A 397 37.42 -65.19 37.74
CA LEU A 397 37.90 -63.82 37.89
C LEU A 397 38.56 -63.31 36.60
N ALA A 398 39.43 -64.10 35.96
CA ALA A 398 40.04 -63.75 34.67
C ALA A 398 38.97 -63.47 33.60
N SER A 399 37.94 -64.31 33.52
CA SER A 399 36.83 -64.13 32.57
C SER A 399 36.04 -62.83 32.82
N GLY A 400 35.73 -62.53 34.09
CA GLY A 400 35.08 -61.28 34.50
C GLY A 400 35.94 -60.05 34.20
N VAL A 401 37.24 -60.13 34.47
CA VAL A 401 38.21 -59.07 34.17
C VAL A 401 38.34 -58.84 32.67
N SER A 402 38.31 -59.88 31.83
CA SER A 402 38.29 -59.74 30.37
C SER A 402 37.05 -59.00 29.87
N THR A 403 35.90 -59.24 30.49
CA THR A 403 34.65 -58.53 30.17
C THR A 403 34.74 -57.05 30.58
N ALA A 404 35.24 -56.79 31.80
CA ALA A 404 35.47 -55.43 32.28
C ALA A 404 36.49 -54.68 31.40
N ALA A 405 37.54 -55.35 30.93
CA ALA A 405 38.55 -54.76 30.04
C ALA A 405 37.95 -54.38 28.69
N SER A 406 37.07 -55.21 28.13
CA SER A 406 36.32 -54.89 26.91
C SER A 406 35.40 -53.67 27.11
N GLY A 407 34.75 -53.57 28.29
CA GLY A 407 33.97 -52.41 28.69
C GLY A 407 34.81 -51.14 28.82
N ALA A 408 35.99 -51.23 29.45
CA ALA A 408 36.94 -50.11 29.54
C ALA A 408 37.43 -49.66 28.15
N GLY A 409 37.71 -50.60 27.25
CA GLY A 409 38.06 -50.29 25.86
C GLY A 409 36.92 -49.58 25.11
N SER A 410 35.67 -50.02 25.30
CA SER A 410 34.50 -49.37 24.72
C SER A 410 34.28 -47.96 25.27
N LEU A 411 34.50 -47.77 26.58
CA LEU A 411 34.43 -46.47 27.24
C LEU A 411 35.50 -45.51 26.72
N SER A 412 36.74 -45.99 26.56
CA SER A 412 37.84 -45.22 25.98
C SER A 412 37.53 -44.80 24.53
N ALA A 413 37.02 -45.71 23.70
CA ALA A 413 36.62 -45.42 22.34
C ALA A 413 35.46 -44.40 22.27
N GLY A 414 34.47 -44.53 23.16
CA GLY A 414 33.37 -43.57 23.27
C GLY A 414 33.84 -42.18 23.71
N ALA A 415 34.79 -42.10 24.65
CA ALA A 415 35.40 -40.86 25.08
C ALA A 415 36.21 -40.20 23.94
N ALA A 416 36.97 -40.97 23.16
CA ALA A 416 37.67 -40.46 21.97
C ALA A 416 36.71 -39.94 20.89
N ALA A 417 35.58 -40.64 20.65
CA ALA A 417 34.55 -40.19 19.73
C ALA A 417 33.86 -38.91 20.22
N LEU A 418 33.61 -38.79 21.52
CA LEU A 418 33.08 -37.57 22.13
C LEU A 418 34.04 -36.40 21.94
N SER A 419 35.33 -36.61 22.21
CA SER A 419 36.40 -35.61 22.01
C SER A 419 36.49 -35.13 20.55
N ALA A 420 36.44 -36.05 19.59
CA ALA A 420 36.41 -35.68 18.17
C ALA A 420 35.15 -34.86 17.80
N GLY A 421 34.00 -35.23 18.37
CA GLY A 421 32.74 -34.50 18.20
C GLY A 421 32.79 -33.10 18.80
N THR A 422 33.37 -32.93 19.99
CA THR A 422 33.57 -31.62 20.63
C THR A 422 34.56 -30.77 19.86
N GLY A 423 35.64 -31.34 19.31
CA GLY A 423 36.54 -30.62 18.40
C GLY A 423 35.79 -30.07 17.18
N THR A 424 34.94 -30.88 16.55
CA THR A 424 34.09 -30.44 15.42
C THR A 424 33.12 -29.33 15.84
N LEU A 425 32.57 -29.41 17.05
CA LEU A 425 31.67 -28.39 17.61
C LEU A 425 32.40 -27.07 17.89
N VAL A 426 33.63 -27.12 18.41
CA VAL A 426 34.49 -25.94 18.62
C VAL A 426 34.84 -25.29 17.28
N ASP A 427 35.23 -26.08 16.28
CA ASP A 427 35.53 -25.57 14.94
C ASP A 427 34.31 -24.92 14.30
N GLY A 428 33.15 -25.59 14.36
CA GLY A 428 31.89 -25.05 13.84
C GLY A 428 31.45 -23.79 14.58
N SER A 429 31.59 -23.76 15.91
CA SER A 429 31.30 -22.55 16.71
C SER A 429 32.24 -21.41 16.36
N SER A 430 33.53 -21.70 16.13
CA SER A 430 34.52 -20.69 15.71
C SER A 430 34.21 -20.12 14.33
N GLN A 431 33.76 -20.95 13.38
CA GLN A 431 33.29 -20.48 12.07
C GLN A 431 32.05 -19.61 12.20
N LEU A 432 31.11 -19.99 13.07
CA LEU A 432 29.89 -19.24 13.33
C LEU A 432 30.18 -17.91 14.04
N VAL A 433 31.17 -17.86 14.93
CA VAL A 433 31.69 -16.62 15.53
C VAL A 433 32.27 -15.73 14.45
N ALA A 434 33.14 -16.24 13.57
CA ALA A 434 33.71 -15.46 12.49
C ALA A 434 32.64 -14.91 11.53
N GLY A 435 31.65 -15.73 11.16
CA GLY A 435 30.50 -15.30 10.37
C GLY A 435 29.61 -14.30 11.10
N GLY A 436 29.41 -14.50 12.41
CA GLY A 436 28.71 -13.57 13.29
C GLY A 436 29.42 -12.22 13.38
N SER A 437 30.75 -12.19 13.49
CA SER A 437 31.56 -10.97 13.45
C SER A 437 31.46 -10.27 12.11
N ALA A 438 31.53 -11.00 10.99
CA ALA A 438 31.33 -10.41 9.67
C ALA A 438 29.91 -9.84 9.50
N LEU A 439 28.89 -10.52 10.01
CA LEU A 439 27.51 -10.01 10.04
C LEU A 439 27.38 -8.78 10.94
N ASN A 440 28.02 -8.78 12.10
CA ASN A 440 28.04 -7.67 13.03
C ASN A 440 28.67 -6.44 12.38
N ASP A 441 29.88 -6.58 11.82
CA ASP A 441 30.59 -5.51 11.13
C ASP A 441 29.80 -5.01 9.91
N GLY A 442 29.21 -5.92 9.13
CA GLY A 442 28.35 -5.56 8.00
C GLY A 442 27.08 -4.82 8.43
N ALA A 443 26.45 -5.22 9.53
CA ALA A 443 25.29 -4.53 10.10
C ALA A 443 25.67 -3.14 10.62
N ALA A 444 26.84 -2.98 11.24
CA ALA A 444 27.36 -1.66 11.63
C ALA A 444 27.60 -0.76 10.41
N GLN A 445 28.30 -1.27 9.38
CA GLN A 445 28.55 -0.52 8.15
C GLN A 445 27.24 -0.12 7.44
N LEU A 446 26.27 -1.04 7.40
CA LEU A 446 24.98 -0.77 6.76
C LEU A 446 24.13 0.19 7.60
N ALA A 447 24.22 0.13 8.94
CA ALA A 447 23.58 1.10 9.82
C ALA A 447 24.17 2.49 9.62
N ASP A 448 25.50 2.61 9.57
CA ASP A 448 26.19 3.87 9.33
C ASP A 448 25.85 4.44 7.95
N GLY A 449 25.86 3.61 6.90
CA GLY A 449 25.43 4.02 5.56
C GLY A 449 23.94 4.37 5.49
N SER A 450 23.08 3.72 6.27
CA SER A 450 21.65 4.05 6.36
C SER A 450 21.42 5.36 7.10
N ARG A 451 22.23 5.68 8.13
CA ARG A 451 22.22 7.01 8.77
C ARG A 451 22.73 8.08 7.83
N GLU A 452 23.84 7.83 7.13
CA GLU A 452 24.35 8.79 6.14
C GLU A 452 23.32 9.02 5.03
N LEU A 453 22.62 7.97 4.57
CA LEU A 453 21.51 8.10 3.63
C LEU A 453 20.35 8.89 4.24
N ALA A 454 19.96 8.62 5.49
CA ALA A 454 18.90 9.36 6.19
C ALA A 454 19.24 10.84 6.33
N ASP A 455 20.48 11.15 6.72
CA ASP A 455 20.99 12.52 6.85
C ASP A 455 20.98 13.22 5.48
N LYS A 456 21.43 12.55 4.41
CA LYS A 456 21.44 13.12 3.05
C LYS A 456 20.04 13.27 2.46
N LEU A 457 19.11 12.36 2.78
CA LEU A 457 17.70 12.50 2.42
C LEU A 457 17.03 13.60 3.24
N GLY A 458 17.37 13.78 4.51
CA GLY A 458 16.93 14.89 5.34
C GLY A 458 17.42 16.24 4.78
N GLU A 459 18.72 16.35 4.51
CA GLU A 459 19.31 17.50 3.82
C GLU A 459 18.65 17.76 2.46
N GLY A 460 18.34 16.70 1.69
CA GLY A 460 17.65 16.79 0.39
C GLY A 460 16.18 17.18 0.49
N GLY A 461 15.49 16.74 1.54
CA GLY A 461 14.10 17.11 1.87
C GLY A 461 13.99 18.55 2.34
N ASP A 462 15.06 19.08 2.95
CA ASP A 462 15.22 20.50 3.29
C ASP A 462 15.73 21.34 2.10
N ALA A 463 16.38 20.71 1.12
CA ALA A 463 16.89 21.32 -0.11
C ALA A 463 15.96 21.14 -1.32
N VAL A 464 14.70 20.72 -1.11
CA VAL A 464 13.66 20.75 -2.15
C VAL A 464 13.66 22.14 -2.77
N PRO A 465 13.74 22.27 -4.12
CA PRO A 465 13.98 23.55 -4.76
C PRO A 465 12.95 24.57 -4.29
N VAL A 466 13.42 25.61 -3.61
CA VAL A 466 12.65 26.83 -3.42
C VAL A 466 12.49 27.40 -4.82
N MET A 467 11.35 27.09 -5.45
CA MET A 467 10.92 27.81 -6.65
C MET A 467 11.03 29.29 -6.33
N SER A 468 11.63 30.06 -7.24
CA SER A 468 11.75 31.50 -7.01
C SER A 468 10.34 32.09 -6.85
N ASP A 469 10.19 33.13 -6.02
CA ASP A 469 8.87 33.76 -5.82
C ASP A 469 8.21 34.13 -7.17
N SER A 470 9.02 34.47 -8.20
CA SER A 470 8.54 34.72 -9.57
C SER A 470 8.04 33.48 -10.31
N ASP A 471 8.64 32.30 -10.09
CA ASP A 471 8.18 31.05 -10.71
C ASP A 471 6.89 30.56 -10.03
N ILE A 472 6.77 30.78 -8.71
CA ILE A 472 5.54 30.50 -7.96
C ILE A 472 4.43 31.42 -8.41
N GLU A 473 4.67 32.72 -8.53
CA GLU A 473 3.66 33.70 -8.94
C GLU A 473 3.20 33.46 -10.39
N THR A 474 4.12 33.14 -11.31
CA THR A 474 3.78 32.85 -12.72
C THR A 474 2.99 31.56 -12.85
N LYS A 475 3.43 30.47 -12.20
CA LYS A 475 2.70 29.19 -12.22
C LYS A 475 1.35 29.33 -11.51
N ALA A 476 1.31 29.94 -10.32
CA ALA A 476 0.07 30.18 -9.58
C ALA A 476 -0.91 31.07 -10.36
N GLY A 477 -0.41 32.03 -11.14
CA GLY A 477 -1.23 32.87 -12.02
C GLY A 477 -1.91 32.06 -13.12
N VAL A 478 -1.14 31.24 -13.86
CA VAL A 478 -1.69 30.34 -14.89
C VAL A 478 -2.62 29.27 -14.28
N PHE A 479 -2.38 28.87 -13.02
CA PHE A 479 -3.27 27.98 -12.28
C PHE A 479 -4.59 28.61 -11.84
N ALA A 480 -4.55 29.86 -11.38
CA ALA A 480 -5.74 30.58 -10.95
C ALA A 480 -6.63 30.93 -12.14
N GLU A 481 -6.03 31.16 -13.31
CA GLU A 481 -6.71 31.51 -14.55
C GLU A 481 -6.15 30.71 -15.74
N PRO A 482 -6.50 29.41 -15.86
CA PRO A 482 -5.98 28.53 -16.91
C PRO A 482 -6.53 28.89 -18.30
N VAL A 483 -7.69 29.56 -18.33
CA VAL A 483 -8.27 30.14 -19.54
C VAL A 483 -8.46 31.63 -19.33
N VAL A 484 -7.92 32.43 -20.24
CA VAL A 484 -8.07 33.88 -20.25
C VAL A 484 -8.94 34.27 -21.45
N LEU A 485 -9.88 35.19 -21.23
CA LEU A 485 -10.65 35.79 -22.30
C LEU A 485 -9.93 37.06 -22.76
N ASP A 486 -9.45 37.09 -24.00
CA ASP A 486 -8.97 38.32 -24.62
C ASP A 486 -10.13 39.01 -25.31
N GLN A 487 -10.66 40.05 -24.67
CA GLN A 487 -11.85 40.74 -25.16
C GLN A 487 -11.46 42.04 -25.84
N SER A 488 -11.92 42.22 -27.07
CA SER A 488 -11.68 43.40 -27.89
C SER A 488 -13.00 44.00 -28.36
N TRP A 489 -13.03 45.32 -28.57
CA TRP A 489 -14.21 46.04 -29.06
C TRP A 489 -13.85 46.84 -30.31
N GLN A 490 -14.57 46.60 -31.41
CA GLN A 490 -14.40 47.39 -32.63
C GLN A 490 -14.94 48.82 -32.48
N ASN A 491 -16.14 48.95 -31.90
CA ASN A 491 -16.78 50.23 -31.61
C ASN A 491 -17.46 50.13 -30.24
N GLU A 492 -16.74 50.52 -29.18
CA GLU A 492 -17.18 50.39 -27.79
C GLU A 492 -18.07 51.57 -27.36
N ALA A 493 -19.16 51.28 -26.65
CA ALA A 493 -19.91 52.28 -25.93
C ALA A 493 -19.25 52.54 -24.58
N LYS A 494 -18.83 53.78 -24.31
CA LYS A 494 -18.07 54.10 -23.08
C LYS A 494 -18.87 53.95 -21.78
N SER A 495 -20.19 53.82 -21.88
CA SER A 495 -21.05 53.65 -20.72
C SER A 495 -22.36 52.96 -21.08
N PHE A 496 -23.01 52.37 -20.07
CA PHE A 496 -24.37 51.82 -20.19
C PHE A 496 -25.36 52.85 -20.75
N GLY A 497 -25.26 54.11 -20.32
CA GLY A 497 -26.11 55.19 -20.80
C GLY A 497 -25.92 55.49 -22.29
N GLU A 498 -24.68 55.39 -22.78
CA GLU A 498 -24.32 55.59 -24.19
C GLU A 498 -24.87 54.47 -25.08
N GLY A 499 -24.73 53.21 -24.66
CA GLY A 499 -25.27 52.04 -25.39
C GLY A 499 -26.80 52.07 -25.55
N PHE A 500 -27.52 52.61 -24.57
CA PHE A 500 -28.99 52.75 -24.61
C PHE A 500 -29.49 54.08 -25.18
N ALA A 501 -28.61 55.08 -25.38
CA ALA A 501 -29.00 56.40 -25.87
C ALA A 501 -29.81 56.36 -27.18
N PRO A 502 -29.42 55.58 -28.23
CA PRO A 502 -30.20 55.43 -29.46
C PRO A 502 -31.70 55.15 -29.24
N PHE A 503 -32.00 54.22 -28.32
CA PHE A 503 -33.37 53.81 -28.01
C PHE A 503 -34.16 54.93 -27.32
N PHE A 504 -33.59 55.54 -26.29
CA PHE A 504 -34.25 56.63 -25.57
C PHE A 504 -34.40 57.89 -26.41
N ILE A 505 -33.46 58.18 -27.31
CA ILE A 505 -33.55 59.28 -28.27
C ILE A 505 -34.66 59.02 -29.30
N ALA A 506 -34.76 57.80 -29.83
CA ALA A 506 -35.86 57.42 -30.73
C ALA A 506 -37.23 57.58 -30.03
N LEU A 507 -37.33 57.13 -28.78
CA LEU A 507 -38.53 57.30 -27.95
C LEU A 507 -38.84 58.78 -27.69
N ALA A 508 -37.84 59.56 -27.26
CA ALA A 508 -37.99 60.97 -26.92
C ALA A 508 -38.43 61.82 -28.12
N THR A 509 -37.87 61.56 -29.31
CA THR A 509 -38.26 62.27 -30.54
C THR A 509 -39.67 61.90 -30.99
N PHE A 510 -40.09 60.63 -30.86
CA PHE A 510 -41.46 60.22 -31.18
C PHE A 510 -42.49 60.84 -30.20
N VAL A 511 -42.20 60.80 -28.90
CA VAL A 511 -43.05 61.41 -27.87
C VAL A 511 -43.06 62.94 -27.99
N GLY A 512 -41.93 63.55 -28.30
CA GLY A 512 -41.81 64.99 -28.60
C GLY A 512 -42.71 65.40 -29.76
N ALA A 513 -42.77 64.58 -30.82
CA ALA A 513 -43.71 64.77 -31.92
C ALA A 513 -45.18 64.61 -31.49
N LEU A 514 -45.50 63.62 -30.63
CA LEU A 514 -46.86 63.40 -30.11
C LEU A 514 -47.35 64.61 -29.32
N ILE A 515 -46.52 65.14 -28.42
CA ILE A 515 -46.83 66.31 -27.59
C ILE A 515 -46.99 67.55 -28.48
N THR A 516 -46.14 67.71 -29.49
CA THR A 516 -46.24 68.81 -30.46
C THR A 516 -47.61 68.81 -31.15
N TRP A 517 -48.12 67.63 -31.55
CA TRP A 517 -49.47 67.50 -32.13
C TRP A 517 -50.61 67.46 -31.12
N LEU A 518 -50.32 67.36 -29.82
CA LEU A 518 -51.30 67.58 -28.77
C LEU A 518 -51.63 69.08 -28.64
N ILE A 519 -50.60 69.92 -28.75
CA ILE A 519 -50.67 71.39 -28.62
C ILE A 519 -51.08 72.04 -29.94
N LEU A 520 -50.43 71.66 -31.04
CA LEU A 520 -50.68 72.22 -32.37
C LEU A 520 -51.78 71.45 -33.11
N ARG A 521 -52.45 72.15 -34.05
CA ARG A 521 -53.39 71.52 -34.97
C ARG A 521 -52.63 71.03 -36.21
N ALA A 522 -52.64 69.72 -36.44
CA ALA A 522 -52.07 69.06 -37.63
C ALA A 522 -52.52 69.67 -38.95
N LEU A 523 -53.77 70.14 -39.00
CA LEU A 523 -54.31 70.83 -40.16
C LEU A 523 -55.07 72.09 -39.72
N PRO A 524 -54.54 73.30 -39.97
CA PRO A 524 -55.22 74.53 -39.58
C PRO A 524 -56.48 74.76 -40.45
N ALA A 525 -57.64 74.85 -39.80
CA ALA A 525 -58.94 75.06 -40.47
C ALA A 525 -58.96 76.31 -41.38
N ARG A 526 -58.17 77.34 -41.01
CA ARG A 526 -58.05 78.60 -41.77
C ARG A 526 -57.38 78.42 -43.13
N ALA A 527 -56.42 77.50 -43.25
CA ALA A 527 -55.71 77.23 -44.50
C ALA A 527 -56.60 76.46 -45.51
N LEU A 528 -57.45 75.55 -45.02
CA LEU A 528 -58.45 74.87 -45.85
C LEU A 528 -59.56 75.81 -46.32
N ALA A 529 -60.03 76.70 -45.44
CA ALA A 529 -61.05 77.69 -45.77
C ALA A 529 -60.57 78.75 -46.79
N ALA A 530 -59.26 79.00 -46.87
CA ALA A 530 -58.65 79.95 -47.80
C ALA A 530 -58.30 79.36 -49.18
N GLY A 531 -58.68 78.11 -49.48
CA GLY A 531 -58.44 77.48 -50.79
C GLY A 531 -56.98 77.11 -51.09
N ALA A 532 -56.09 77.13 -50.10
CA ALA A 532 -54.67 76.79 -50.27
C ALA A 532 -54.47 75.33 -50.72
N SER A 533 -53.51 75.06 -51.64
CA SER A 533 -53.20 73.71 -52.15
C SER A 533 -53.00 72.70 -51.00
N GLY A 534 -53.33 71.42 -51.22
CA GLY A 534 -53.22 70.40 -50.17
C GLY A 534 -51.84 70.36 -49.52
N ILE A 535 -50.78 70.51 -50.33
CA ILE A 535 -49.39 70.62 -49.85
C ILE A 535 -49.15 71.90 -49.03
N ARG A 536 -49.65 73.06 -49.47
CA ARG A 536 -49.50 74.31 -48.71
C ARG A 536 -50.25 74.24 -47.38
N ALA A 537 -51.43 73.63 -47.34
CA ALA A 537 -52.20 73.47 -46.11
C ALA A 537 -51.48 72.58 -45.07
N VAL A 538 -50.90 71.45 -45.52
CA VAL A 538 -50.10 70.56 -44.67
C VAL A 538 -48.84 71.25 -44.20
N MET A 539 -48.10 71.91 -45.09
CA MET A 539 -46.86 72.63 -44.73
C MET A 539 -47.12 73.81 -43.78
N THR A 540 -48.28 74.47 -43.87
CA THR A 540 -48.64 75.55 -42.94
C THR A 540 -48.81 75.03 -41.50
N GLY A 541 -49.34 73.81 -41.34
CA GLY A 541 -49.41 73.13 -40.05
C GLY A 541 -48.07 72.54 -39.60
N PHE A 542 -47.26 72.07 -40.56
CA PHE A 542 -45.99 71.39 -40.31
C PHE A 542 -44.87 72.36 -39.91
N LEU A 543 -44.73 73.52 -40.57
CA LEU A 543 -43.63 74.47 -40.35
C LEU A 543 -43.46 74.94 -38.88
N PRO A 544 -44.54 75.29 -38.13
CA PRO A 544 -44.39 75.58 -36.70
C PRO A 544 -43.88 74.38 -35.90
N ALA A 545 -44.32 73.17 -36.24
CA ALA A 545 -43.86 71.94 -35.60
C ALA A 545 -42.38 71.64 -35.92
N VAL A 546 -41.92 71.95 -37.14
CA VAL A 546 -40.51 71.85 -37.55
C VAL A 546 -39.60 72.75 -36.69
N ALA A 547 -40.05 73.98 -36.39
CA ALA A 547 -39.29 74.90 -35.54
C ALA A 547 -39.25 74.45 -34.07
N ILE A 548 -40.39 73.96 -33.54
CA ILE A 548 -40.45 73.36 -32.20
C ILE A 548 -39.54 72.12 -32.13
N GLY A 549 -39.60 71.25 -33.13
CA GLY A 549 -38.76 70.06 -33.24
C GLY A 549 -37.27 70.41 -33.27
N LEU A 550 -36.88 71.47 -34.00
CA LEU A 550 -35.48 71.93 -34.01
C LEU A 550 -35.04 72.38 -32.61
N GLY A 551 -35.90 73.11 -31.89
CA GLY A 551 -35.66 73.49 -30.50
C GLY A 551 -35.53 72.28 -29.57
N GLN A 552 -36.41 71.28 -29.72
CA GLN A 552 -36.35 70.03 -28.95
C GLN A 552 -35.03 69.30 -29.18
N VAL A 553 -34.56 69.20 -30.43
CA VAL A 553 -33.29 68.53 -30.75
C VAL A 553 -32.08 69.30 -30.21
N ILE A 554 -32.05 70.63 -30.34
CA ILE A 554 -30.95 71.44 -29.78
C ILE A 554 -30.87 71.26 -28.26
N ILE A 555 -32.00 71.38 -27.56
CA ILE A 555 -32.04 71.22 -26.10
C ILE A 555 -31.62 69.79 -25.72
N MET A 556 -32.14 68.79 -26.43
CA MET A 556 -31.79 67.39 -26.19
C MET A 556 -30.30 67.14 -26.38
N MET A 557 -29.69 67.62 -27.47
CA MET A 557 -28.25 67.45 -27.71
C MET A 557 -27.39 68.15 -26.65
N LEU A 558 -27.77 69.37 -26.23
CA LEU A 558 -27.07 70.08 -25.15
C LEU A 558 -27.13 69.29 -23.84
N VAL A 559 -28.29 68.74 -23.49
CA VAL A 559 -28.46 67.96 -22.26
C VAL A 559 -27.76 66.61 -22.37
N LEU A 560 -27.84 65.91 -23.49
CA LEU A 560 -27.20 64.60 -23.67
C LEU A 560 -25.69 64.72 -23.51
N VAL A 561 -25.05 65.71 -24.11
CA VAL A 561 -23.59 65.78 -24.11
C VAL A 561 -23.04 66.57 -22.93
N TYR A 562 -23.59 67.74 -22.61
CA TYR A 562 -23.06 68.54 -21.50
C TYR A 562 -23.70 68.21 -20.15
N GLY A 563 -24.92 67.65 -20.15
CA GLY A 563 -25.64 67.28 -18.92
C GLY A 563 -25.39 65.83 -18.50
N ILE A 564 -25.44 64.88 -19.45
CA ILE A 564 -25.31 63.45 -19.19
C ILE A 564 -23.89 62.94 -19.50
N GLY A 565 -23.14 63.63 -20.38
CA GLY A 565 -21.78 63.22 -20.76
C GLY A 565 -21.72 62.27 -21.95
N LEU A 566 -22.75 62.24 -22.81
CA LEU A 566 -22.73 61.45 -24.05
C LEU A 566 -21.66 62.01 -25.01
N GLU A 567 -20.73 61.18 -25.47
CA GLU A 567 -19.66 61.58 -26.39
C GLU A 567 -19.85 60.93 -27.77
N PRO A 568 -20.81 61.38 -28.60
CA PRO A 568 -21.04 60.78 -29.90
C PRO A 568 -19.82 60.96 -30.81
N VAL A 569 -19.32 59.86 -31.41
CA VAL A 569 -18.20 59.88 -32.35
C VAL A 569 -18.42 60.92 -33.47
N TYR A 570 -19.65 60.99 -33.99
CA TYR A 570 -20.03 61.94 -35.05
C TYR A 570 -21.06 62.97 -34.60
N TRP A 571 -20.76 63.75 -33.54
CA TRP A 571 -21.62 64.79 -32.95
C TRP A 571 -22.57 65.54 -33.92
N LEU A 572 -22.03 66.08 -35.03
CA LEU A 572 -22.81 66.91 -35.95
C LEU A 572 -23.77 66.06 -36.79
N ALA A 573 -23.33 64.88 -37.22
CA ALA A 573 -24.15 63.94 -37.95
C ALA A 573 -25.23 63.33 -37.04
N THR A 574 -24.91 63.01 -35.78
CA THR A 574 -25.90 62.59 -34.77
C THR A 574 -26.99 63.64 -34.60
N SER A 575 -26.61 64.91 -34.43
CA SER A 575 -27.58 66.02 -34.32
C SER A 575 -28.49 66.14 -35.55
N ALA A 576 -27.91 66.05 -36.75
CA ALA A 576 -28.66 66.12 -38.00
C ALA A 576 -29.60 64.91 -38.18
N PHE A 577 -29.16 63.71 -37.80
CA PHE A 577 -29.93 62.48 -37.89
C PHE A 577 -31.10 62.47 -36.90
N ILE A 578 -30.89 62.92 -35.66
CA ILE A 578 -31.97 63.12 -34.68
C ILE A 578 -33.01 64.12 -35.20
N TYR A 579 -32.56 65.18 -35.86
CA TYR A 579 -33.46 66.14 -36.47
C TYR A 579 -34.27 65.51 -37.61
N LEU A 580 -33.63 64.73 -38.48
CA LEU A 580 -34.32 63.94 -39.51
C LEU A 580 -35.37 62.99 -38.90
N ALA A 581 -35.01 62.26 -37.86
CA ALA A 581 -35.94 61.37 -37.14
C ALA A 581 -37.13 62.15 -36.56
N THR A 582 -36.87 63.31 -35.95
CA THR A 582 -37.90 64.21 -35.42
C THR A 582 -38.86 64.69 -36.51
N LEU A 583 -38.33 65.13 -37.66
CA LEU A 583 -39.15 65.53 -38.81
C LEU A 583 -39.99 64.37 -39.34
N THR A 584 -39.39 63.18 -39.42
CA THR A 584 -40.04 61.96 -39.89
C THR A 584 -41.21 61.59 -38.99
N PHE A 585 -41.01 61.57 -37.67
CA PHE A 585 -42.07 61.29 -36.70
C PHE A 585 -43.15 62.37 -36.68
N LEU A 586 -42.78 63.65 -36.78
CA LEU A 586 -43.75 64.74 -36.92
C LEU A 586 -44.62 64.53 -38.16
N ALA A 587 -44.04 64.22 -39.32
CA ALA A 587 -44.78 64.04 -40.56
C ALA A 587 -45.66 62.78 -40.52
N LEU A 588 -45.13 61.68 -39.98
CA LEU A 588 -45.85 60.41 -39.85
C LEU A 588 -47.10 60.56 -38.96
N GLN A 589 -46.94 61.21 -37.81
CA GLN A 589 -48.07 61.45 -36.89
C GLN A 589 -49.06 62.49 -37.47
N GLN A 590 -48.56 63.51 -38.18
CA GLN A 590 -49.41 64.44 -38.93
C GLN A 590 -50.27 63.69 -39.94
N MET A 591 -49.69 62.73 -40.66
CA MET A 591 -50.39 61.88 -41.62
C MET A 591 -51.50 61.07 -40.95
N PHE A 592 -51.23 60.41 -39.83
CA PHE A 592 -52.27 59.66 -39.10
C PHE A 592 -53.41 60.56 -38.64
N ILE A 593 -53.11 61.75 -38.11
CA ILE A 593 -54.11 62.72 -37.66
C ILE A 593 -54.96 63.23 -38.83
N ILE A 594 -54.35 63.49 -40.00
CA ILE A 594 -55.07 63.99 -41.17
C ILE A 594 -55.93 62.90 -41.82
N LEU A 595 -55.44 61.66 -41.88
CA LEU A 595 -56.15 60.54 -42.50
C LEU A 595 -57.31 60.02 -41.63
N LEU A 596 -57.06 59.83 -40.34
CA LEU A 596 -57.98 59.13 -39.43
C LEU A 596 -58.79 60.09 -38.55
N GLY A 597 -58.42 61.36 -38.55
CA GLY A 597 -58.96 62.38 -37.63
C GLY A 597 -58.13 62.51 -36.36
N THR A 598 -58.37 63.59 -35.60
CA THR A 598 -57.56 63.97 -34.43
C THR A 598 -57.53 62.94 -33.33
N ALA A 599 -58.69 62.37 -32.97
CA ALA A 599 -58.77 61.37 -31.91
C ALA A 599 -58.15 60.04 -32.34
N ALA A 600 -58.60 59.46 -33.46
CA ALA A 600 -58.13 58.17 -33.92
C ALA A 600 -56.66 58.18 -34.36
N GLY A 601 -56.20 59.24 -35.03
CA GLY A 601 -54.80 59.37 -35.45
C GLY A 601 -53.82 59.44 -34.27
N ARG A 602 -54.21 60.10 -33.17
CA ARG A 602 -53.43 60.10 -31.92
C ARG A 602 -53.37 58.72 -31.28
N VAL A 603 -54.49 57.99 -31.26
CA VAL A 603 -54.54 56.61 -30.74
C VAL A 603 -53.68 55.68 -31.58
N VAL A 604 -53.73 55.76 -32.92
CA VAL A 604 -52.86 54.97 -33.81
C VAL A 604 -51.39 55.32 -33.59
N SER A 605 -51.06 56.59 -33.38
CA SER A 605 -49.69 57.00 -33.06
C SER A 605 -49.21 56.43 -31.72
N LEU A 606 -50.10 56.33 -30.72
CA LEU A 606 -49.79 55.66 -29.44
C LEU A 606 -49.63 54.14 -29.58
N VAL A 607 -50.47 53.48 -30.37
CA VAL A 607 -50.31 52.04 -30.66
C VAL A 607 -48.99 51.80 -31.40
N LEU A 608 -48.66 52.64 -32.39
CA LEU A 608 -47.40 52.56 -33.11
C LEU A 608 -46.21 52.77 -32.18
N LEU A 609 -46.29 53.69 -31.22
CA LEU A 609 -45.25 53.88 -30.20
C LEU A 609 -44.99 52.58 -29.42
N MET A 610 -46.05 51.86 -29.01
CA MET A 610 -45.90 50.60 -28.27
C MET A 610 -45.27 49.50 -29.12
N LEU A 611 -45.66 49.41 -30.39
CA LEU A 611 -45.06 48.47 -31.33
C LEU A 611 -43.59 48.80 -31.60
N MET A 612 -43.25 50.09 -31.78
CA MET A 612 -41.88 50.57 -31.99
C MET A 612 -40.97 50.26 -30.81
N LEU A 613 -41.46 50.45 -29.59
CA LEU A 613 -40.69 50.21 -28.38
C LEU A 613 -40.20 48.75 -28.31
N SER A 614 -41.06 47.83 -28.72
CA SER A 614 -40.82 46.39 -28.62
C SER A 614 -40.07 45.80 -29.82
N SER A 615 -40.25 46.38 -31.01
CA SER A 615 -39.68 45.85 -32.26
C SER A 615 -38.49 46.63 -32.80
N SER A 616 -38.06 47.74 -32.19
CA SER A 616 -36.95 48.55 -32.72
C SER A 616 -35.55 47.93 -32.56
N GLY A 617 -35.43 46.82 -31.82
CA GLY A 617 -34.13 46.22 -31.49
C GLY A 617 -33.26 47.16 -30.63
N GLY A 618 -33.87 48.15 -29.96
CA GLY A 618 -33.18 49.23 -29.24
C GLY A 618 -32.64 48.86 -27.87
N THR A 619 -33.33 47.98 -27.16
CA THR A 619 -32.88 47.41 -25.89
C THR A 619 -32.19 46.09 -26.16
N TYR A 620 -32.95 45.05 -26.49
CA TYR A 620 -32.43 43.74 -26.83
C TYR A 620 -32.27 43.58 -28.35
N PRO A 621 -31.36 42.70 -28.80
CA PRO A 621 -31.33 42.18 -30.17
C PRO A 621 -32.71 41.72 -30.61
N VAL A 622 -33.06 41.96 -31.87
CA VAL A 622 -34.42 41.69 -32.34
C VAL A 622 -34.70 40.18 -32.35
N GLU A 623 -33.69 39.36 -32.59
CA GLU A 623 -33.68 37.90 -32.63
C GLU A 623 -34.06 37.27 -31.29
N THR A 624 -33.84 37.99 -30.18
CA THR A 624 -34.24 37.56 -28.83
C THR A 624 -35.70 37.88 -28.49
N THR A 625 -36.41 38.59 -29.39
CA THR A 625 -37.85 38.89 -29.24
C THR A 625 -38.69 37.86 -29.99
N PRO A 626 -39.97 37.62 -29.60
CA PRO A 626 -40.86 36.72 -30.33
C PRO A 626 -40.94 37.02 -31.84
N GLU A 627 -41.12 35.98 -32.68
CA GLU A 627 -41.14 36.06 -34.16
C GLU A 627 -42.04 37.19 -34.72
N PHE A 628 -43.14 37.51 -34.03
CA PHE A 628 -44.01 38.62 -34.41
C PHE A 628 -43.29 39.97 -34.45
N PHE A 629 -42.44 40.26 -33.47
CA PHE A 629 -41.69 41.51 -33.39
C PHE A 629 -40.51 41.51 -34.36
N GLN A 630 -39.87 40.36 -34.58
CA GLN A 630 -38.85 40.17 -35.61
C GLN A 630 -39.40 40.47 -37.01
N ALA A 631 -40.57 39.92 -37.34
CA ALA A 631 -41.24 40.18 -38.61
C ALA A 631 -41.66 41.66 -38.77
N LEU A 632 -41.95 42.34 -37.66
CA LEU A 632 -42.33 43.74 -37.66
C LEU A 632 -41.13 44.69 -37.79
N HIS A 633 -39.98 44.34 -37.21
CA HIS A 633 -38.78 45.19 -37.10
C HIS A 633 -38.39 45.94 -38.39
N PRO A 634 -38.35 45.32 -39.59
CA PRO A 634 -37.97 46.02 -40.83
C PRO A 634 -38.96 47.11 -41.27
N TRP A 635 -40.21 47.06 -40.79
CA TRP A 635 -41.25 48.01 -41.18
C TRP A 635 -41.35 49.21 -40.25
N MET A 636 -40.60 49.20 -39.15
CA MET A 636 -40.76 50.15 -38.07
C MET A 636 -39.75 51.28 -38.20
N PRO A 637 -40.20 52.53 -38.34
CA PRO A 637 -39.30 53.68 -38.44
C PRO A 637 -38.29 53.79 -37.29
N ALA A 638 -38.68 53.36 -36.07
CA ALA A 638 -37.80 53.42 -34.91
C ALA A 638 -36.58 52.48 -35.01
N SER A 639 -36.69 51.34 -35.71
CA SER A 639 -35.58 50.41 -35.94
C SER A 639 -34.42 51.10 -36.66
N TYR A 640 -34.74 51.87 -37.70
CA TYR A 640 -33.77 52.65 -38.46
C TYR A 640 -33.23 53.85 -37.67
N VAL A 641 -34.03 54.46 -36.80
CA VAL A 641 -33.54 55.52 -35.92
C VAL A 641 -32.52 54.95 -34.93
N VAL A 642 -32.82 53.80 -34.32
CA VAL A 642 -31.92 53.13 -33.38
C VAL A 642 -30.63 52.70 -34.07
N SER A 643 -30.72 51.99 -35.20
CA SER A 643 -29.55 51.53 -35.96
C SER A 643 -28.66 52.68 -36.41
N GLY A 644 -29.22 53.71 -37.05
CA GLY A 644 -28.44 54.87 -37.49
C GLY A 644 -27.85 55.68 -36.33
N LEU A 645 -28.54 55.75 -35.17
CA LEU A 645 -27.99 56.41 -33.99
C LEU A 645 -26.86 55.62 -33.33
N ARG A 646 -26.89 54.28 -33.36
CA ARG A 646 -25.78 53.45 -32.85
C ARG A 646 -24.50 53.77 -33.60
N GLU A 647 -24.52 53.66 -34.93
CA GLU A 647 -23.34 53.94 -35.77
C GLU A 647 -22.81 55.37 -35.61
N LEU A 648 -23.69 56.34 -35.36
CA LEU A 648 -23.29 57.74 -35.17
C LEU A 648 -22.79 58.06 -33.76
N ILE A 649 -23.26 57.32 -32.75
CA ILE A 649 -22.89 57.50 -31.34
C ILE A 649 -21.63 56.70 -31.02
N THR A 650 -21.62 55.39 -31.26
CA THR A 650 -20.50 54.49 -30.91
C THR A 650 -19.45 54.36 -32.01
N GLY A 651 -19.81 54.60 -33.28
CA GLY A 651 -18.90 54.52 -34.43
C GLY A 651 -19.25 53.38 -35.40
N GLY A 652 -18.42 53.15 -36.41
CA GLY A 652 -18.61 52.05 -37.36
C GLY A 652 -19.64 52.33 -38.47
N VAL A 653 -19.62 53.53 -39.06
CA VAL A 653 -20.57 53.90 -40.12
C VAL A 653 -20.43 52.98 -41.33
N ASP A 654 -21.52 52.28 -41.66
CA ASP A 654 -21.60 51.35 -42.77
C ASP A 654 -22.83 51.62 -43.67
N SER A 655 -23.25 50.62 -44.46
CA SER A 655 -24.41 50.72 -45.33
C SER A 655 -25.76 50.90 -44.60
N ARG A 656 -25.86 50.46 -43.33
CA ARG A 656 -27.05 50.49 -42.47
C ARG A 656 -27.43 51.91 -42.07
N LEU A 657 -26.48 52.82 -41.80
CA LEU A 657 -26.78 54.25 -41.62
C LEU A 657 -27.44 54.85 -42.86
N TRP A 658 -26.87 54.60 -44.05
CA TRP A 658 -27.40 55.16 -45.29
C TRP A 658 -28.77 54.59 -45.65
N LEU A 659 -28.97 53.30 -45.40
CA LEU A 659 -30.29 52.67 -45.48
C LEU A 659 -31.28 53.34 -44.52
N SER A 660 -30.86 53.60 -43.29
CA SER A 660 -31.69 54.27 -42.27
C SER A 660 -32.08 55.68 -42.69
N VAL A 661 -31.13 56.48 -43.21
CA VAL A 661 -31.41 57.81 -43.77
C VAL A 661 -32.40 57.72 -44.92
N LEU A 662 -32.19 56.79 -45.87
CA LEU A 662 -33.05 56.61 -47.03
C LEU A 662 -34.48 56.26 -46.62
N VAL A 663 -34.64 55.32 -45.68
CA VAL A 663 -35.95 54.89 -45.18
C VAL A 663 -36.66 56.04 -44.44
N LEU A 664 -35.97 56.77 -43.56
CA LEU A 664 -36.55 57.90 -42.83
C LEU A 664 -36.96 59.05 -43.77
N VAL A 665 -36.12 59.41 -44.74
CA VAL A 665 -36.47 60.39 -45.78
C VAL A 665 -37.67 59.90 -46.60
N GLY A 666 -37.71 58.62 -46.97
CA GLY A 666 -38.83 57.99 -47.66
C GLY A 666 -40.13 58.10 -46.87
N ILE A 667 -40.11 57.80 -45.57
CA ILE A 667 -41.26 57.91 -44.67
C ILE A 667 -41.68 59.38 -44.51
N LEU A 668 -40.74 60.30 -44.35
CA LEU A 668 -41.00 61.74 -44.23
C LEU A 668 -41.71 62.28 -45.48
N VAL A 669 -41.14 62.04 -46.66
CA VAL A 669 -41.69 62.51 -47.94
C VAL A 669 -43.02 61.82 -48.24
N GLY A 670 -43.11 60.50 -48.03
CA GLY A 670 -44.33 59.73 -48.22
C GLY A 670 -45.46 60.20 -47.31
N SER A 671 -45.17 60.43 -46.02
CA SER A 671 -46.16 60.92 -45.05
C SER A 671 -46.68 62.31 -45.39
N LEU A 672 -45.79 63.22 -45.82
CA LEU A 672 -46.19 64.56 -46.27
C LEU A 672 -47.00 64.50 -47.57
N ALA A 673 -46.64 63.64 -48.52
CA ALA A 673 -47.36 63.47 -49.78
C ALA A 673 -48.78 62.91 -49.56
N ILE A 674 -48.92 61.87 -48.73
CA ILE A 674 -50.21 61.28 -48.35
C ILE A 674 -51.06 62.29 -47.59
N SER A 675 -50.46 63.03 -46.65
CA SER A 675 -51.10 64.12 -45.93
C SER A 675 -51.63 65.20 -46.90
N ALA A 676 -50.81 65.62 -47.87
CA ALA A 676 -51.16 66.65 -48.83
C ALA A 676 -52.30 66.20 -49.76
N TRP A 677 -52.27 64.93 -50.18
CA TRP A 677 -53.33 64.31 -50.97
C TRP A 677 -54.65 64.24 -50.19
N SER A 678 -54.62 63.76 -48.94
CA SER A 678 -55.79 63.70 -48.07
C SER A 678 -56.36 65.10 -47.78
N ALA A 679 -55.50 66.07 -47.45
CA ALA A 679 -55.90 67.46 -47.26
C ALA A 679 -56.54 68.07 -48.52
N GLY A 680 -56.06 67.68 -49.71
CA GLY A 680 -56.66 68.04 -50.99
C GLY A 680 -58.08 67.50 -51.16
N LYS A 681 -58.31 66.22 -50.84
CA LYS A 681 -59.66 65.61 -50.85
C LYS A 681 -60.60 66.25 -49.82
N GLN A 682 -60.06 66.67 -48.68
CA GLN A 682 -60.80 67.33 -47.61
C GLN A 682 -61.28 68.76 -47.95
N ARG A 683 -61.10 69.24 -49.19
CA ARG A 683 -61.71 70.49 -49.66
C ARG A 683 -63.21 70.36 -49.97
N MET A 684 -63.70 69.14 -50.23
CA MET A 684 -65.11 68.87 -50.48
C MET A 684 -65.83 68.57 -49.15
N TRP A 685 -66.89 69.31 -48.84
CA TRP A 685 -67.70 69.11 -47.64
C TRP A 685 -68.69 67.95 -47.86
N THR A 686 -68.49 66.84 -47.15
CA THR A 686 -69.42 65.71 -47.14
C THR A 686 -70.37 65.79 -45.95
N VAL A 687 -71.55 65.16 -46.05
CA VAL A 687 -72.58 65.15 -44.99
C VAL A 687 -72.03 64.56 -43.68
N ALA A 688 -71.15 63.56 -43.76
CA ALA A 688 -70.47 62.96 -42.62
C ALA A 688 -69.58 63.96 -41.84
N ARG A 689 -69.20 65.09 -42.44
CA ARG A 689 -68.38 66.13 -41.81
C ARG A 689 -69.20 67.23 -41.15
N LEU A 690 -70.43 67.45 -41.61
CA LEU A 690 -71.41 68.32 -40.97
C LEU A 690 -71.99 67.68 -39.70
N HIS A 691 -71.98 66.35 -39.62
CA HIS A 691 -72.37 65.57 -38.44
C HIS A 691 -71.30 64.54 -38.07
N PRO A 692 -70.18 64.96 -37.45
CA PRO A 692 -69.15 64.02 -37.02
C PRO A 692 -69.70 63.09 -35.93
N GLU A 693 -69.45 61.77 -36.04
CA GLU A 693 -69.87 60.77 -35.04
C GLU A 693 -69.11 60.88 -33.71
N LEU A 694 -67.95 61.55 -33.72
CA LEU A 694 -67.12 61.83 -32.55
C LEU A 694 -66.78 63.32 -32.53
N SER A 695 -67.45 64.10 -31.69
CA SER A 695 -66.97 65.41 -31.26
C SER A 695 -66.37 65.25 -29.86
N ILE A 696 -65.05 65.39 -29.76
CA ILE A 696 -64.36 65.59 -28.48
C ILE A 696 -63.81 67.01 -28.49
#